data_AF-A0A0Q9ST28-F1
#
_entry.id   AF-A0A0Q9ST28-F1
#
_cell.length_a   1.000
_cell.length_b   1.000
_cell.length_c   1.000
_cell.angle_alpha   90.00
_cell.angle_beta   90.00
_cell.angle_gamma   90.00
#
_symmetry.space_group_name_H-M   'P 1'
#
loop_
_entity.id
_entity.type
_entity.pdbx_description
1 polymer ?
#
loop_
_entity_poly.entity_id
_entity_poly.type
_entity_poly.pdbx_seq_one_letter_code
_entity_poly.pdbx_strand_id
1 'polypeptide(L)'
;MRLDEQPFVGSVAARAVHGHSAGGSVAFLGTDEPSADLRESLDPFGLSLAGPWGPARPDWLASLASLAEGDDAAPLVLVAADLTISPVALLDLLDRPGDPTAAVTVELPALRTQGTDLTLLRVHPEQKLVHSVGTTHHTVTAPTHLGLGVVRLSGAHRARAAQLWRAASSTPAAADPTVDPFDLALLVLVRGGMPVGSSPLGPFAFRRGSDEAPGARGSAWQQRLRGASRGGDGYFSTRVIRPMSRRVTAVGLRQNWTPNAVTVTSLGVGLVASGLAAVDNRWAWVAAAVLLQVAIVIDCVDGEIARFTRRFSALGAWLDAVGDRIKEYSLIAAVAVVAERRGTDLWVLAILAMVLITARHLEDYAYVHRSRVARAHETPDLLPVDAPRDLGPEGARLAIPPARRGLAEAVFWTKKVLHLPIAERYLLLSVGLLTFHPQWLLWAITLAVAFALVWTQGGRTVKAVLGLDDHRADDTLSAEHWGHLDHQADLGPVARLAGRILPAPLAVALLGVVVLLGAAVVAWRTQQPWVAVALVAVGVLLIGAGAHPPLQSPLAWQLPTFLWAAESVLVIGLLVATPGVERWTGFAYLAAVAWHRYDVVYRLRDTGSPASAWVALVTLGVDGRMLLLVLVWAVGGPVQAVLAWGALALIAVYAVESALGWRAWARTEAGPVTSGEEVLA
;
A
#
# COMPACT_ATOMS: atom_id res chain seq x y z
N MET A 1 2.98 -2.76 -35.21
CA MET A 1 3.92 -3.75 -34.57
C MET A 1 3.12 -4.99 -34.17
N ARG A 2 3.38 -6.14 -34.78
CA ARG A 2 2.56 -7.36 -34.69
C ARG A 2 2.62 -8.00 -33.29
N LEU A 3 1.46 -8.23 -32.64
CA LEU A 3 1.34 -8.79 -31.28
C LEU A 3 1.93 -10.23 -31.15
N ASP A 4 2.16 -10.86 -32.29
CA ASP A 4 2.64 -12.21 -32.55
C ASP A 4 4.18 -12.30 -32.74
N GLU A 5 4.91 -11.19 -32.83
CA GLU A 5 6.38 -11.22 -32.95
C GLU A 5 7.05 -11.62 -31.63
N GLN A 6 7.34 -12.93 -31.54
CA GLN A 6 8.13 -13.66 -30.54
C GLN A 6 8.18 -13.05 -29.12
N PRO A 7 7.17 -13.28 -28.28
CA PRO A 7 7.34 -13.01 -26.88
C PRO A 7 8.10 -14.18 -26.24
N PHE A 8 9.39 -13.99 -25.99
CA PHE A 8 10.12 -14.74 -24.97
C PHE A 8 9.45 -14.61 -23.57
N VAL A 9 8.33 -13.91 -23.39
CA VAL A 9 7.69 -13.68 -22.09
C VAL A 9 6.22 -14.10 -22.13
N GLY A 10 5.87 -15.07 -21.28
CA GLY A 10 4.51 -15.55 -21.08
C GLY A 10 4.00 -16.58 -22.08
N SER A 11 2.95 -17.30 -21.70
CA SER A 11 2.12 -18.11 -22.60
C SER A 11 1.07 -17.24 -23.32
N VAL A 12 0.31 -17.82 -24.26
CA VAL A 12 -0.86 -17.15 -24.86
C VAL A 12 -1.87 -16.76 -23.77
N ALA A 13 -2.13 -17.65 -22.81
CA ALA A 13 -3.05 -17.39 -21.70
C ALA A 13 -2.58 -16.22 -20.81
N ALA A 14 -1.28 -16.07 -20.58
CA ALA A 14 -0.73 -14.96 -19.80
C ALA A 14 -0.84 -13.59 -20.51
N ARG A 15 -1.01 -13.59 -21.84
CA ARG A 15 -1.14 -12.40 -22.68
C ARG A 15 -2.58 -12.10 -23.09
N ALA A 16 -3.52 -12.95 -22.71
CA ALA A 16 -4.92 -12.80 -23.07
C ALA A 16 -5.47 -11.46 -22.56
N VAL A 17 -6.41 -10.91 -23.33
CA VAL A 17 -7.25 -9.80 -22.92
C VAL A 17 -8.38 -10.38 -22.07
N HIS A 18 -8.71 -9.73 -20.97
CA HIS A 18 -9.73 -10.15 -20.01
C HIS A 18 -11.10 -9.51 -20.26
N GLY A 19 -11.19 -8.62 -21.26
CA GLY A 19 -12.44 -8.04 -21.72
C GLY A 19 -12.98 -6.95 -20.81
N HIS A 20 -12.16 -6.36 -19.93
CA HIS A 20 -12.57 -5.26 -19.04
C HIS A 20 -12.95 -3.98 -19.79
N SER A 21 -12.62 -3.90 -21.09
CA SER A 21 -13.05 -2.84 -21.99
C SER A 21 -13.78 -3.35 -23.23
N ALA A 22 -14.25 -4.60 -23.25
CA ALA A 22 -14.97 -5.14 -24.39
C ALA A 22 -16.32 -4.41 -24.59
N GLY A 23 -16.73 -4.22 -25.85
CA GLY A 23 -18.02 -3.61 -26.20
C GLY A 23 -18.10 -2.08 -26.02
N GLY A 24 -17.05 -1.44 -25.53
CA GLY A 24 -17.00 0.02 -25.36
C GLY A 24 -16.87 0.81 -26.66
N SER A 25 -16.67 2.11 -26.50
CA SER A 25 -16.44 3.05 -27.61
C SER A 25 -15.13 3.79 -27.43
N VAL A 26 -14.50 4.17 -28.54
CA VAL A 26 -13.32 5.03 -28.60
C VAL A 26 -13.66 6.28 -29.37
N ALA A 27 -13.48 7.45 -28.76
CA ALA A 27 -13.58 8.74 -29.42
C ALA A 27 -12.17 9.29 -29.69
N PHE A 28 -11.85 9.48 -30.96
CA PHE A 28 -10.62 10.18 -31.35
C PHE A 28 -10.85 11.69 -31.33
N LEU A 29 -10.01 12.42 -30.60
CA LEU A 29 -10.09 13.87 -30.45
C LEU A 29 -8.88 14.53 -31.10
N GLY A 30 -9.12 15.43 -32.05
CA GLY A 30 -8.09 16.09 -32.84
C GLY A 30 -8.53 16.33 -34.28
N THR A 31 -7.64 16.93 -35.07
CA THR A 31 -7.83 17.16 -36.51
C THR A 31 -7.21 16.07 -37.37
N ASP A 32 -6.24 15.34 -36.83
CA ASP A 32 -5.52 14.30 -37.56
C ASP A 32 -6.32 13.00 -37.62
N GLU A 33 -6.11 12.22 -38.68
CA GLU A 33 -6.59 10.84 -38.75
C GLU A 33 -5.74 9.97 -37.82
N PRO A 34 -6.36 9.15 -36.94
CA PRO A 34 -5.61 8.28 -36.06
C PRO A 34 -4.79 7.27 -36.87
N SER A 35 -3.56 7.04 -36.41
CA SER A 35 -2.61 6.16 -37.09
C SER A 35 -3.19 4.74 -37.30
N ALA A 36 -2.82 4.11 -38.41
CA ALA A 36 -3.24 2.74 -38.70
C ALA A 36 -2.81 1.76 -37.60
N ASP A 37 -1.59 1.92 -37.05
CA ASP A 37 -1.09 1.14 -35.93
C ASP A 37 -1.95 1.30 -34.66
N LEU A 38 -2.47 2.50 -34.38
CA LEU A 38 -3.34 2.75 -33.23
C LEU A 38 -4.71 2.06 -33.41
N ARG A 39 -5.28 2.12 -34.62
CA ARG A 39 -6.54 1.43 -34.95
C ARG A 39 -6.40 -0.08 -34.84
N GLU A 40 -5.37 -0.67 -35.45
CA GLU A 40 -5.07 -2.11 -35.38
C GLU A 40 -4.87 -2.57 -33.92
N SER A 41 -4.29 -1.71 -33.07
CA SER A 41 -4.11 -2.00 -31.64
C SER A 41 -5.42 -2.08 -30.86
N LEU A 42 -6.51 -1.48 -31.37
CA LEU A 42 -7.82 -1.46 -30.72
C LEU A 42 -8.72 -2.61 -31.15
N ASP A 43 -8.46 -3.22 -32.32
CA ASP A 43 -9.24 -4.34 -32.86
C ASP A 43 -9.46 -5.50 -31.87
N PRO A 44 -8.47 -5.92 -31.04
CA PRO A 44 -8.65 -7.01 -30.09
C PRO A 44 -9.69 -6.74 -28.99
N PHE A 45 -10.06 -5.48 -28.74
CA PHE A 45 -11.06 -5.11 -27.74
C PHE A 45 -12.49 -5.08 -28.30
N GLY A 46 -12.66 -5.18 -29.63
CA GLY A 46 -13.97 -5.05 -30.27
C GLY A 46 -14.65 -3.71 -29.98
N LEU A 47 -13.85 -2.64 -29.88
CA LEU A 47 -14.34 -1.29 -29.55
C LEU A 47 -14.93 -0.60 -30.79
N SER A 48 -16.05 0.09 -30.59
CA SER A 48 -16.62 0.96 -31.63
C SER A 48 -15.79 2.24 -31.76
N LEU A 49 -15.35 2.59 -32.98
CA LEU A 49 -14.51 3.76 -33.23
C LEU A 49 -15.37 4.94 -33.71
N ALA A 50 -15.16 6.12 -33.13
CA ALA A 50 -15.82 7.37 -33.48
C ALA A 50 -14.81 8.53 -33.56
N GLY A 51 -15.14 9.57 -34.33
CA GLY A 51 -14.22 10.66 -34.63
C GLY A 51 -13.40 10.43 -35.91
N PRO A 52 -12.34 11.23 -36.16
CA PRO A 52 -11.81 12.27 -35.28
C PRO A 52 -12.75 13.48 -35.16
N TRP A 53 -12.80 14.05 -33.95
CA TRP A 53 -13.61 15.21 -33.59
C TRP A 53 -12.74 16.32 -33.01
N GLY A 54 -12.98 17.56 -33.41
CA GLY A 54 -12.22 18.71 -32.94
C GLY A 54 -12.86 20.02 -33.39
N PRO A 55 -12.22 21.17 -33.09
CA PRO A 55 -12.81 22.49 -33.28
C PRO A 55 -13.18 22.84 -34.73
N ALA A 56 -12.67 22.10 -35.73
CA ALA A 56 -13.15 22.19 -37.11
C ALA A 56 -14.63 21.79 -37.29
N ARG A 57 -15.23 21.08 -36.33
CA ARG A 57 -16.66 20.76 -36.25
C ARG A 57 -17.27 21.52 -35.08
N PRO A 58 -18.14 22.52 -35.28
CA PRO A 58 -18.61 23.38 -34.19
C PRO A 58 -19.44 22.64 -33.12
N ASP A 59 -19.95 21.45 -33.44
CA ASP A 59 -20.75 20.59 -32.56
C ASP A 59 -19.96 19.41 -31.97
N TRP A 60 -18.63 19.43 -32.03
CA TRP A 60 -17.79 18.28 -31.65
C TRP A 60 -17.98 17.82 -30.19
N LEU A 61 -18.09 18.75 -29.23
CA LEU A 61 -18.39 18.43 -27.83
C LEU A 61 -19.80 17.86 -27.64
N ALA A 62 -20.77 18.36 -28.43
CA ALA A 62 -22.13 17.84 -28.40
C ALA A 62 -22.19 16.41 -28.99
N SER A 63 -21.45 16.15 -30.06
CA SER A 63 -21.27 14.81 -30.63
C SER A 63 -20.61 13.85 -29.64
N LEU A 64 -19.58 14.32 -28.92
CA LEU A 64 -18.93 13.55 -27.86
C LEU A 64 -19.88 13.23 -26.70
N ALA A 65 -20.72 14.19 -26.29
CA ALA A 65 -21.76 13.98 -25.29
C ALA A 65 -22.80 12.93 -25.74
N SER A 66 -23.26 12.99 -26.99
CA SER A 66 -24.19 12.00 -27.54
C SER A 66 -23.61 10.60 -27.60
N LEU A 67 -22.31 10.46 -27.89
CA LEU A 67 -21.63 9.16 -27.85
C LEU A 67 -21.58 8.59 -26.43
N ALA A 68 -21.29 9.42 -25.42
CA ALA A 68 -21.28 8.98 -24.04
C ALA A 68 -22.66 8.56 -23.54
N GLU A 69 -23.74 9.19 -23.99
CA GLU A 69 -25.11 8.78 -23.65
C GLU A 69 -25.56 7.45 -24.27
N GLY A 70 -24.89 6.99 -25.33
CA GLY A 70 -25.34 5.83 -26.10
C GLY A 70 -25.27 4.48 -25.37
N ASP A 71 -24.52 4.37 -24.27
CA ASP A 71 -24.35 3.16 -23.47
C ASP A 71 -23.80 3.55 -22.09
N ASP A 72 -24.35 3.02 -21.00
CA ASP A 72 -23.97 3.29 -19.60
C ASP A 72 -23.29 2.10 -18.91
N ALA A 73 -23.16 0.96 -19.59
CA ALA A 73 -22.52 -0.26 -19.09
C ALA A 73 -21.08 -0.38 -19.60
N ALA A 74 -20.82 -0.04 -20.85
CA ALA A 74 -19.49 -0.19 -21.46
C ALA A 74 -18.63 1.09 -21.31
N PRO A 75 -17.29 0.97 -21.26
CA PRO A 75 -16.44 2.15 -21.11
C PRO A 75 -16.40 3.03 -22.37
N LEU A 76 -16.12 4.33 -22.18
CA LEU A 76 -15.75 5.26 -23.27
C LEU A 76 -14.27 5.60 -23.14
N VAL A 77 -13.50 5.44 -24.20
CA VAL A 77 -12.09 5.82 -24.24
C VAL A 77 -11.91 7.04 -25.11
N LEU A 78 -11.36 8.12 -24.56
CA LEU A 78 -10.93 9.29 -25.31
C LEU A 78 -9.46 9.11 -25.66
N VAL A 79 -9.11 9.34 -26.92
CA VAL A 79 -7.74 9.23 -27.41
C VAL A 79 -7.41 10.45 -28.26
N ALA A 80 -6.31 11.14 -27.97
CA ALA A 80 -5.77 12.18 -28.83
C ALA A 80 -5.41 11.56 -30.20
N ALA A 81 -5.90 12.15 -31.29
CA ALA A 81 -5.83 11.54 -32.61
C ALA A 81 -4.39 11.43 -33.15
N ASP A 82 -3.48 12.29 -32.70
CA ASP A 82 -2.07 12.31 -33.06
C ASP A 82 -1.20 11.33 -32.24
N LEU A 83 -1.79 10.63 -31.27
CA LEU A 83 -1.08 9.69 -30.41
C LEU A 83 -0.60 8.45 -31.19
N THR A 84 0.68 8.14 -31.03
CA THR A 84 1.26 6.85 -31.40
C THR A 84 1.74 6.14 -30.14
N ILE A 85 1.28 4.91 -29.90
CA ILE A 85 1.62 4.12 -28.70
C ILE A 85 1.71 2.64 -29.06
N SER A 86 2.51 1.87 -28.30
CA SER A 86 2.59 0.42 -28.49
C SER A 86 1.25 -0.29 -28.20
N PRO A 87 0.84 -1.29 -29.01
CA PRO A 87 -0.39 -2.06 -28.78
C PRO A 87 -0.46 -2.71 -27.39
N VAL A 88 0.66 -3.22 -26.88
CA VAL A 88 0.72 -3.84 -25.55
C VAL A 88 0.54 -2.80 -24.43
N ALA A 89 1.02 -1.58 -24.65
CA ALA A 89 0.82 -0.48 -23.71
C ALA A 89 -0.65 -0.09 -23.65
N LEU A 90 -1.28 0.06 -24.83
CA LEU A 90 -2.71 0.33 -24.92
C LEU A 90 -3.54 -0.78 -24.27
N LEU A 91 -3.18 -2.05 -24.49
CA LEU A 91 -3.76 -3.18 -23.77
C LEU A 91 -3.60 -3.08 -22.26
N ASP A 92 -2.41 -2.75 -21.78
CA ASP A 92 -2.16 -2.58 -20.36
C ASP A 92 -2.98 -1.40 -19.79
N LEU A 93 -3.26 -0.37 -20.57
CA LEU A 93 -4.06 0.79 -20.15
C LEU A 93 -5.57 0.49 -20.15
N LEU A 94 -6.07 -0.14 -21.21
CA LEU A 94 -7.51 -0.33 -21.43
C LEU A 94 -8.06 -1.55 -20.70
N ASP A 95 -7.32 -2.64 -20.62
CA ASP A 95 -7.80 -3.89 -20.01
C ASP A 95 -7.39 -4.00 -18.54
N ARG A 96 -7.79 -3.00 -17.76
CA ARG A 96 -7.53 -2.94 -16.32
C ARG A 96 -8.78 -3.36 -15.54
N PRO A 97 -8.63 -4.21 -14.51
CA PRO A 97 -9.73 -4.57 -13.64
C PRO A 97 -10.24 -3.37 -12.83
N GLY A 98 -11.54 -3.38 -12.48
CA GLY A 98 -12.17 -2.39 -11.59
C GLY A 98 -12.82 -1.19 -12.26
N ASP A 99 -12.97 -1.21 -13.60
CA ASP A 99 -13.57 -0.15 -14.42
C ASP A 99 -13.25 1.30 -13.96
N PRO A 100 -11.97 1.70 -13.79
CA PRO A 100 -11.67 3.04 -13.30
C PRO A 100 -11.84 4.10 -14.39
N THR A 101 -12.40 5.24 -14.01
CA THR A 101 -12.25 6.48 -14.79
C THR A 101 -10.86 7.07 -14.53
N ALA A 102 -9.99 7.09 -15.54
CA ALA A 102 -8.60 7.51 -15.37
C ALA A 102 -7.99 8.11 -16.64
N ALA A 103 -7.19 9.15 -16.44
CA ALA A 103 -6.29 9.74 -17.44
C ALA A 103 -4.92 9.05 -17.38
N VAL A 104 -4.33 8.82 -18.55
CA VAL A 104 -3.00 8.23 -18.66
C VAL A 104 -1.94 9.31 -18.50
N THR A 105 -1.03 9.07 -17.56
CA THR A 105 0.04 10.00 -17.20
C THR A 105 1.41 9.46 -17.53
N VAL A 106 2.34 10.34 -17.86
CA VAL A 106 3.73 10.00 -18.18
C VAL A 106 4.62 10.37 -17.01
N GLU A 107 5.46 9.43 -16.57
CA GLU A 107 6.48 9.71 -15.57
C GLU A 107 7.68 10.43 -16.22
N LEU A 108 8.09 11.51 -15.57
CA LEU A 108 8.89 12.62 -16.11
C LEU A 108 10.38 12.46 -16.44
N PRO A 109 11.12 11.34 -16.17
CA PRO A 109 12.57 11.40 -16.30
C PRO A 109 13.14 11.70 -17.69
N ALA A 110 12.33 11.63 -18.75
CA ALA A 110 12.80 11.61 -20.13
C ALA A 110 12.35 12.79 -21.03
N LEU A 111 11.44 13.67 -20.58
CA LEU A 111 10.83 14.68 -21.45
C LEU A 111 11.26 16.11 -21.09
N ARG A 112 11.35 16.96 -22.11
CA ARG A 112 11.47 18.40 -21.91
C ARG A 112 10.11 18.90 -21.42
N THR A 113 10.09 19.59 -20.29
CA THR A 113 8.83 20.13 -19.73
C THR A 113 8.48 21.51 -20.28
N GLN A 114 9.43 22.19 -20.93
CA GLN A 114 9.20 23.46 -21.63
C GLN A 114 8.93 23.21 -23.11
N GLY A 115 7.81 23.75 -23.61
CA GLY A 115 7.38 23.56 -25.01
C GLY A 115 6.92 22.12 -25.31
N THR A 116 6.38 21.43 -24.30
CA THR A 116 5.76 20.11 -24.47
C THR A 116 4.37 20.27 -25.07
N ASP A 117 4.01 19.37 -25.98
CA ASP A 117 2.67 19.20 -26.53
C ASP A 117 1.81 18.27 -25.64
N LEU A 118 2.38 17.73 -24.56
CA LEU A 118 1.65 16.95 -23.57
C LEU A 118 0.90 17.83 -22.57
N THR A 119 -0.23 17.32 -22.09
CA THR A 119 -1.11 18.03 -21.16
C THR A 119 -0.43 18.21 -19.80
N LEU A 120 -0.28 19.44 -19.30
CA LEU A 120 0.19 19.63 -17.92
C LEU A 120 -0.90 19.21 -16.93
N LEU A 121 -0.58 18.36 -15.95
CA LEU A 121 -1.53 17.89 -14.95
C LEU A 121 -1.03 18.17 -13.53
N ARG A 122 -1.92 18.64 -12.65
CA ARG A 122 -1.74 18.56 -11.21
C ARG A 122 -2.49 17.34 -10.70
N VAL A 123 -1.74 16.28 -10.41
CA VAL A 123 -2.26 15.06 -9.79
C VAL A 123 -2.00 15.11 -8.29
N HIS A 124 -3.03 14.82 -7.53
CA HIS A 124 -2.98 14.71 -6.09
C HIS A 124 -2.07 13.54 -5.65
N PRO A 125 -1.11 13.75 -4.73
CA PRO A 125 -0.04 12.79 -4.45
C PRO A 125 -0.51 11.45 -3.86
N GLU A 126 -1.63 11.43 -3.12
CA GLU A 126 -2.12 10.20 -2.45
C GLU A 126 -3.34 9.59 -3.13
N GLN A 127 -4.44 10.35 -3.27
CA GLN A 127 -5.63 9.90 -4.02
C GLN A 127 -5.32 9.51 -5.47
N LYS A 128 -4.23 10.04 -6.04
CA LYS A 128 -3.91 9.92 -7.47
C LYS A 128 -5.03 10.47 -8.38
N LEU A 129 -5.85 11.40 -7.93
CA LEU A 129 -6.82 12.09 -8.78
C LEU A 129 -6.18 13.29 -9.49
N VAL A 130 -6.65 13.58 -10.69
CA VAL A 130 -6.30 14.79 -11.45
C VAL A 130 -7.14 15.94 -10.91
N HIS A 131 -6.48 16.97 -10.35
CA HIS A 131 -7.14 18.16 -9.80
C HIS A 131 -7.17 19.34 -10.78
N SER A 132 -6.21 19.41 -11.70
CA SER A 132 -6.09 20.51 -12.66
C SER A 132 -5.44 20.01 -13.95
N VAL A 133 -5.89 20.55 -15.09
CA VAL A 133 -5.59 20.10 -16.45
C VAL A 133 -5.25 21.31 -17.31
N GLY A 134 -4.05 21.37 -17.87
CA GLY A 134 -3.59 22.50 -18.67
C GLY A 134 -4.25 22.53 -20.04
N THR A 135 -4.51 23.73 -20.53
CA THR A 135 -4.91 24.02 -21.92
C THR A 135 -4.23 25.32 -22.35
N THR A 136 -4.40 25.74 -23.62
CA THR A 136 -3.92 27.06 -24.08
C THR A 136 -4.56 28.23 -23.33
N HIS A 137 -5.77 28.06 -22.80
CA HIS A 137 -6.48 29.07 -21.98
C HIS A 137 -6.28 28.90 -20.48
N HIS A 138 -5.74 27.76 -20.03
CA HIS A 138 -5.66 27.45 -18.61
C HIS A 138 -4.27 27.09 -18.12
N THR A 139 -3.81 27.85 -17.13
CA THR A 139 -2.55 27.63 -16.45
C THR A 139 -2.72 26.72 -15.22
N VAL A 140 -1.99 25.61 -15.22
CA VAL A 140 -1.87 24.70 -14.07
C VAL A 140 -0.78 25.18 -13.13
N THR A 141 -1.09 25.36 -11.86
CA THR A 141 -0.08 25.66 -10.85
C THR A 141 0.46 24.40 -10.21
N ALA A 142 1.76 24.42 -9.89
CA ALA A 142 2.53 23.31 -9.35
C ALA A 142 2.29 21.97 -10.07
N PRO A 143 2.39 21.90 -11.42
CA PRO A 143 2.12 20.67 -12.15
C PRO A 143 3.06 19.55 -11.67
N THR A 144 2.51 18.34 -11.63
CA THR A 144 3.20 17.15 -11.10
C THR A 144 3.36 16.03 -12.12
N HIS A 145 2.53 16.00 -13.17
CA HIS A 145 2.52 14.95 -14.20
C HIS A 145 2.25 15.54 -15.59
N LEU A 146 2.55 14.77 -16.63
CA LEU A 146 2.14 15.03 -18.01
C LEU A 146 1.05 14.05 -18.40
N GLY A 147 0.00 14.52 -19.06
CA GLY A 147 -1.09 13.72 -19.63
C GLY A 147 -0.72 13.27 -21.05
N LEU A 148 -0.89 11.98 -21.32
CA LEU A 148 -0.47 11.39 -22.59
C LEU A 148 -1.43 11.68 -23.74
N GLY A 149 -2.70 11.99 -23.47
CA GLY A 149 -3.74 11.99 -24.50
C GLY A 149 -4.64 10.75 -24.48
N VAL A 150 -4.78 10.05 -23.34
CA VAL A 150 -5.74 8.94 -23.20
C VAL A 150 -6.52 9.09 -21.90
N VAL A 151 -7.85 8.99 -21.97
CA VAL A 151 -8.75 8.91 -20.81
C VAL A 151 -9.68 7.74 -21.01
N ARG A 152 -9.75 6.84 -20.04
CA ARG A 152 -10.78 5.80 -19.98
C ARG A 152 -11.86 6.29 -19.02
N LEU A 153 -13.11 6.32 -19.47
CA LEU A 153 -14.30 6.59 -18.68
C LEU A 153 -15.02 5.28 -18.41
N SER A 154 -15.40 5.08 -17.16
CA SER A 154 -16.24 3.97 -16.75
C SER A 154 -17.66 4.15 -17.28
N GLY A 155 -18.38 3.05 -17.50
CA GLY A 155 -19.78 3.10 -17.95
C GLY A 155 -20.63 3.99 -17.04
N ALA A 156 -20.47 3.78 -15.72
CA ALA A 156 -21.18 4.54 -14.68
C ALA A 156 -20.93 6.07 -14.73
N HIS A 157 -19.81 6.54 -15.29
CA HIS A 157 -19.51 7.97 -15.38
C HIS A 157 -19.90 8.59 -16.72
N ARG A 158 -20.29 7.80 -17.72
CA ARG A 158 -20.59 8.31 -19.07
C ARG A 158 -21.75 9.30 -19.08
N ALA A 159 -22.87 9.00 -18.42
CA ALA A 159 -24.01 9.90 -18.36
C ALA A 159 -23.65 11.26 -17.74
N ARG A 160 -22.81 11.27 -16.69
CA ARG A 160 -22.31 12.50 -16.09
C ARG A 160 -21.35 13.24 -17.01
N ALA A 161 -20.45 12.53 -17.70
CA ALA A 161 -19.53 13.11 -18.67
C ALA A 161 -20.30 13.80 -19.81
N ALA A 162 -21.34 13.16 -20.34
CA ALA A 162 -22.19 13.72 -21.39
C ALA A 162 -22.85 15.05 -20.97
N GLN A 163 -23.39 15.12 -19.76
CA GLN A 163 -23.95 16.36 -19.22
C GLN A 163 -22.91 17.48 -19.16
N LEU A 164 -21.70 17.17 -18.67
CA LEU A 164 -20.61 18.14 -18.53
C LEU A 164 -20.14 18.66 -19.90
N TRP A 165 -19.92 17.77 -20.88
CA TRP A 165 -19.52 18.19 -22.22
C TRP A 165 -20.61 18.95 -22.96
N ARG A 166 -21.89 18.57 -22.78
CA ARG A 166 -23.00 19.31 -23.37
C ARG A 166 -23.09 20.73 -22.82
N ALA A 167 -22.91 20.90 -21.50
CA ALA A 167 -22.85 22.22 -20.87
C ALA A 167 -21.67 23.05 -21.40
N ALA A 168 -20.51 22.42 -21.60
CA ALA A 168 -19.31 23.08 -22.09
C ALA A 168 -19.35 23.40 -23.61
N SER A 169 -20.27 22.82 -24.38
CA SER A 169 -20.35 23.03 -25.84
C SER A 169 -20.59 24.48 -26.25
N SER A 170 -21.15 25.29 -25.34
CA SER A 170 -21.42 26.73 -25.56
C SER A 170 -20.29 27.66 -25.11
N THR A 171 -19.19 27.13 -24.58
CA THR A 171 -18.07 27.93 -24.06
C THR A 171 -17.19 28.46 -25.20
N PRO A 172 -16.57 29.66 -25.06
CA PRO A 172 -15.61 30.16 -26.04
C PRO A 172 -14.47 29.18 -26.34
N ALA A 173 -13.97 28.46 -25.33
CA ALA A 173 -12.93 27.46 -25.48
C ALA A 173 -13.32 26.31 -26.43
N ALA A 174 -14.61 25.95 -26.53
CA ALA A 174 -15.07 24.89 -27.42
C ALA A 174 -14.97 25.25 -28.91
N ALA A 175 -15.06 26.55 -29.24
CA ALA A 175 -14.99 27.08 -30.60
C ALA A 175 -13.57 27.53 -31.01
N ASP A 176 -12.63 27.57 -30.07
CA ASP A 176 -11.27 28.04 -30.33
C ASP A 176 -10.41 26.95 -30.99
N PRO A 177 -9.91 27.16 -32.23
CA PRO A 177 -9.09 26.18 -32.93
C PRO A 177 -7.69 25.98 -32.34
N THR A 178 -7.23 26.86 -31.45
CA THR A 178 -5.93 26.75 -30.77
C THR A 178 -5.96 25.79 -29.58
N VAL A 179 -7.16 25.42 -29.12
CA VAL A 179 -7.33 24.52 -27.97
C VAL A 179 -7.28 23.08 -28.46
N ASP A 180 -6.40 22.28 -27.87
CA ASP A 180 -6.40 20.84 -28.09
C ASP A 180 -7.74 20.24 -27.59
N PRO A 181 -8.54 19.59 -28.47
CA PRO A 181 -9.85 19.09 -28.08
C PRO A 181 -9.80 17.96 -27.04
N PHE A 182 -8.72 17.19 -26.96
CA PHE A 182 -8.55 16.20 -25.89
C PHE A 182 -8.34 16.89 -24.54
N ASP A 183 -7.45 17.89 -24.49
CA ASP A 183 -7.15 18.63 -23.27
C ASP A 183 -8.40 19.35 -22.73
N LEU A 184 -9.21 19.94 -23.63
CA LEU A 184 -10.49 20.54 -23.24
C LEU A 184 -11.49 19.51 -22.72
N ALA A 185 -11.64 18.38 -23.41
CA ALA A 185 -12.57 17.33 -22.98
C ALA A 185 -12.21 16.81 -21.58
N LEU A 186 -10.92 16.62 -21.28
CA LEU A 186 -10.43 16.23 -19.95
C LEU A 186 -10.61 17.35 -18.92
N LEU A 187 -10.33 18.61 -19.29
CA LEU A 187 -10.55 19.77 -18.41
C LEU A 187 -12.00 19.86 -17.95
N VAL A 188 -12.95 19.69 -18.86
CA VAL A 188 -14.40 19.74 -18.57
C VAL A 188 -14.80 18.68 -17.54
N LEU A 189 -14.26 17.46 -17.64
CA LEU A 189 -14.52 16.40 -16.66
C LEU A 189 -14.00 16.77 -15.28
N VAL A 190 -12.73 17.17 -15.20
CA VAL A 190 -12.06 17.49 -13.92
C VAL A 190 -12.73 18.67 -13.23
N ARG A 191 -13.03 19.75 -13.96
CA ARG A 191 -13.73 20.93 -13.43
C ARG A 191 -15.20 20.68 -13.09
N GLY A 192 -15.82 19.73 -13.78
CA GLY A 192 -17.17 19.25 -13.48
C GLY A 192 -17.28 18.38 -12.23
N GLY A 193 -16.16 18.16 -11.52
CA GLY A 193 -16.07 17.37 -10.30
C GLY A 193 -15.97 15.87 -10.52
N MET A 194 -15.65 15.43 -11.74
CA MET A 194 -15.50 14.00 -12.02
C MET A 194 -14.22 13.46 -11.37
N PRO A 195 -14.26 12.33 -10.63
CA PRO A 195 -13.07 11.72 -10.07
C PRO A 195 -12.27 11.02 -11.18
N VAL A 196 -11.35 11.77 -11.81
CA VAL A 196 -10.45 11.23 -12.83
C VAL A 196 -9.15 10.80 -12.18
N GLY A 197 -8.89 9.50 -12.13
CA GLY A 197 -7.63 8.95 -11.61
C GLY A 197 -6.44 9.18 -12.56
N SER A 198 -5.22 9.13 -12.02
CA SER A 198 -3.97 9.14 -12.77
C SER A 198 -3.45 7.71 -12.91
N SER A 199 -3.35 7.27 -14.15
CA SER A 199 -2.82 5.97 -14.53
C SER A 199 -1.45 6.13 -15.19
N PRO A 200 -0.34 5.72 -14.56
CA PRO A 200 0.97 5.82 -15.20
C PRO A 200 1.04 4.91 -16.44
N LEU A 201 1.61 5.45 -17.53
CA LEU A 201 1.93 4.72 -18.75
C LEU A 201 2.94 3.60 -18.45
N GLY A 202 3.94 3.88 -17.62
CA GLY A 202 5.02 2.95 -17.33
C GLY A 202 6.12 2.99 -18.41
N PRO A 203 6.81 1.87 -18.68
CA PRO A 203 8.05 1.86 -19.46
C PRO A 203 7.83 1.78 -20.99
N PHE A 204 6.66 2.20 -21.49
CA PHE A 204 6.30 2.06 -22.89
C PHE A 204 6.72 3.25 -23.75
N ALA A 205 6.96 2.99 -25.03
CA ALA A 205 7.22 4.02 -26.01
C ALA A 205 5.93 4.75 -26.40
N PHE A 206 6.03 6.05 -26.65
CA PHE A 206 4.96 6.85 -27.21
C PHE A 206 5.50 8.02 -28.03
N ARG A 207 4.62 8.60 -28.86
CA ARG A 207 4.81 9.87 -29.55
C ARG A 207 3.48 10.61 -29.62
N ARG A 208 3.46 11.90 -29.28
CA ARG A 208 2.31 12.82 -29.42
C ARG A 208 2.86 14.21 -29.75
N GLY A 209 2.35 14.85 -30.79
CA GLY A 209 2.94 16.07 -31.35
C GLY A 209 4.44 15.91 -31.62
N SER A 210 5.23 16.85 -31.09
CA SER A 210 6.69 16.85 -31.12
C SER A 210 7.34 16.07 -29.97
N ASP A 211 6.55 15.64 -28.98
CA ASP A 211 7.04 14.86 -27.85
C ASP A 211 7.10 13.37 -28.17
N GLU A 212 8.26 12.78 -27.93
CA GLU A 212 8.48 11.34 -28.01
C GLU A 212 9.30 10.85 -26.83
N ALA A 213 8.97 9.66 -26.34
CA ALA A 213 9.80 8.96 -25.38
C ALA A 213 10.09 7.55 -25.90
N PRO A 214 11.38 7.16 -26.03
CA PRO A 214 11.71 5.78 -26.30
C PRO A 214 11.30 4.93 -25.09
N GLY A 215 10.55 3.85 -25.37
CA GLY A 215 10.23 2.84 -24.37
C GLY A 215 11.48 2.14 -23.84
N ALA A 216 11.34 1.44 -22.72
CA ALA A 216 12.47 0.71 -22.16
C ALA A 216 12.95 -0.41 -23.12
N ARG A 217 14.26 -0.68 -23.16
CA ARG A 217 14.88 -1.67 -24.08
C ARG A 217 14.14 -3.00 -24.18
N GLY A 218 13.95 -3.55 -25.38
CA GLY A 218 13.32 -4.85 -25.59
C GLY A 218 11.89 -4.74 -26.10
N SER A 219 11.24 -5.89 -26.31
CA SER A 219 9.89 -5.92 -26.89
C SER A 219 8.84 -5.33 -25.95
N ALA A 220 7.68 -4.96 -26.50
CA ALA A 220 6.59 -4.39 -25.72
C ALA A 220 6.12 -5.32 -24.57
N TRP A 221 6.17 -6.63 -24.74
CA TRP A 221 5.90 -7.61 -23.68
C TRP A 221 6.96 -7.61 -22.57
N GLN A 222 8.24 -7.40 -22.90
CA GLN A 222 9.30 -7.23 -21.90
C GLN A 222 9.16 -5.89 -21.15
N GLN A 223 8.68 -4.85 -21.84
CA GLN A 223 8.33 -3.57 -21.21
C GLN A 223 7.15 -3.74 -20.24
N ARG A 224 6.08 -4.45 -20.63
CA ARG A 224 4.96 -4.80 -19.73
C ARG A 224 5.43 -5.54 -18.48
N LEU A 225 6.33 -6.53 -18.63
CA LEU A 225 6.95 -7.21 -17.48
C LEU A 225 7.74 -6.27 -16.58
N ARG A 226 8.44 -5.27 -17.13
CA ARG A 226 9.11 -4.26 -16.30
C ARG A 226 8.11 -3.36 -15.58
N GLY A 227 7.03 -2.97 -16.24
CA GLY A 227 5.93 -2.20 -15.64
C GLY A 227 5.17 -2.98 -14.56
N ALA A 228 5.19 -4.32 -14.63
CA ALA A 228 4.61 -5.19 -13.61
C ALA A 228 5.44 -5.27 -12.32
N SER A 229 6.69 -4.76 -12.28
CA SER A 229 7.44 -4.62 -11.02
C SER A 229 6.87 -3.47 -10.19
N ARG A 230 6.84 -3.61 -8.86
CA ARG A 230 6.34 -2.54 -7.97
C ARG A 230 7.23 -1.30 -8.05
N GLY A 231 6.61 -0.14 -8.26
CA GLY A 231 7.27 1.16 -8.14
C GLY A 231 7.47 1.57 -6.68
N GLY A 232 8.47 2.43 -6.42
CA GLY A 232 8.69 3.04 -5.10
C GLY A 232 9.40 2.15 -4.06
N ASP A 233 9.93 1.00 -4.49
CA ASP A 233 10.69 0.05 -3.68
C ASP A 233 11.96 0.64 -3.04
N GLY A 234 12.56 -0.11 -2.11
CA GLY A 234 13.89 0.15 -1.57
C GLY A 234 14.99 0.15 -2.63
N TYR A 235 16.16 0.67 -2.26
CA TYR A 235 17.32 0.72 -3.15
C TYR A 235 17.76 -0.69 -3.57
N PHE A 236 17.88 -1.60 -2.60
CA PHE A 236 18.35 -2.96 -2.85
C PHE A 236 17.35 -3.75 -3.71
N SER A 237 16.04 -3.60 -3.44
CA SER A 237 15.01 -4.20 -4.29
C SER A 237 15.10 -3.68 -5.73
N THR A 238 15.11 -2.36 -5.90
CA THR A 238 15.11 -1.71 -7.22
C THR A 238 16.32 -2.11 -8.06
N ARG A 239 17.52 -2.14 -7.45
CA ARG A 239 18.79 -2.32 -8.17
C ARG A 239 19.23 -3.78 -8.30
N VAL A 240 18.84 -4.67 -7.37
CA VAL A 240 19.34 -6.06 -7.30
C VAL A 240 18.21 -7.08 -7.43
N ILE A 241 17.19 -7.00 -6.58
CA ILE A 241 16.12 -8.02 -6.53
C ILE A 241 15.26 -7.97 -7.79
N ARG A 242 14.77 -6.79 -8.20
CA ARG A 242 13.87 -6.64 -9.35
C ARG A 242 14.46 -7.14 -10.68
N PRO A 243 15.75 -6.90 -10.99
CA PRO A 243 16.39 -7.55 -12.13
C PRO A 243 16.40 -9.08 -12.08
N MET A 244 16.51 -9.68 -10.89
CA MET A 244 16.47 -11.14 -10.71
C MET A 244 15.04 -11.67 -10.79
N SER A 245 14.09 -11.06 -10.06
CA SER A 245 12.68 -11.48 -10.03
C SER A 245 12.08 -11.48 -11.43
N ARG A 246 12.29 -10.43 -12.24
CA ARG A 246 11.76 -10.39 -13.61
C ARG A 246 12.21 -11.55 -14.49
N ARG A 247 13.44 -12.07 -14.30
CA ARG A 247 13.90 -13.24 -15.05
C ARG A 247 13.13 -14.49 -14.64
N VAL A 248 12.89 -14.66 -13.33
CA VAL A 248 12.08 -15.76 -12.79
C VAL A 248 10.61 -15.61 -13.19
N THR A 249 10.05 -14.40 -13.12
CA THR A 249 8.70 -14.07 -13.58
C THR A 249 8.50 -14.45 -15.05
N ALA A 250 9.47 -14.18 -15.93
CA ALA A 250 9.38 -14.59 -17.33
C ALA A 250 9.24 -16.13 -17.48
N VAL A 251 9.90 -16.91 -16.63
CA VAL A 251 9.75 -18.38 -16.59
C VAL A 251 8.37 -18.75 -16.04
N GLY A 252 7.96 -18.17 -14.91
CA GLY A 252 6.67 -18.45 -14.29
C GLY A 252 5.48 -18.14 -15.21
N LEU A 253 5.55 -17.04 -15.97
CA LEU A 253 4.54 -16.68 -16.96
C LEU A 253 4.48 -17.66 -18.15
N ARG A 254 5.61 -18.26 -18.54
CA ARG A 254 5.64 -19.31 -19.58
C ARG A 254 5.03 -20.61 -19.06
N GLN A 255 5.22 -20.90 -17.78
CA GLN A 255 4.73 -22.10 -17.12
C GLN A 255 3.35 -21.93 -16.46
N ASN A 256 2.69 -20.78 -16.65
CA ASN A 256 1.37 -20.46 -16.08
C ASN A 256 1.29 -20.59 -14.55
N TRP A 257 2.35 -20.20 -13.83
CA TRP A 257 2.31 -20.16 -12.37
C TRP A 257 1.23 -19.21 -11.88
N THR A 258 0.56 -19.56 -10.78
CA THR A 258 -0.43 -18.70 -10.11
C THR A 258 0.26 -17.83 -9.05
N PRO A 259 -0.17 -16.57 -8.84
CA PRO A 259 0.42 -15.70 -7.81
C PRO A 259 0.45 -16.37 -6.43
N ASN A 260 -0.67 -16.92 -5.99
CA ASN A 260 -0.78 -17.53 -4.65
C ASN A 260 0.16 -18.73 -4.46
N ALA A 261 0.37 -19.56 -5.50
CA ALA A 261 1.32 -20.67 -5.41
C ALA A 261 2.76 -20.16 -5.24
N VAL A 262 3.11 -19.05 -5.91
CA VAL A 262 4.42 -18.40 -5.77
C VAL A 262 4.59 -17.81 -4.38
N THR A 263 3.57 -17.14 -3.82
CA THR A 263 3.57 -16.61 -2.45
C THR A 263 3.80 -17.72 -1.41
N VAL A 264 3.05 -18.84 -1.51
CA VAL A 264 3.22 -19.99 -0.61
C VAL A 264 4.60 -20.62 -0.75
N THR A 265 5.14 -20.68 -1.97
CA THR A 265 6.50 -21.17 -2.22
C THR A 265 7.54 -20.25 -1.57
N SER A 266 7.41 -18.93 -1.72
CA SER A 266 8.28 -17.93 -1.05
C SER A 266 8.27 -18.10 0.47
N LEU A 267 7.08 -18.25 1.07
CA LEU A 267 6.92 -18.53 2.49
C LEU A 267 7.64 -19.83 2.90
N GLY A 268 7.42 -20.91 2.17
CA GLY A 268 8.09 -22.20 2.41
C GLY A 268 9.61 -22.10 2.35
N VAL A 269 10.16 -21.43 1.33
CA VAL A 269 11.61 -21.22 1.20
C VAL A 269 12.17 -20.41 2.37
N GLY A 270 11.48 -19.36 2.81
CA GLY A 270 11.90 -18.57 3.97
C GLY A 270 11.84 -19.34 5.29
N LEU A 271 10.85 -20.23 5.47
CA LEU A 271 10.78 -21.12 6.62
C LEU A 271 11.87 -22.18 6.61
N VAL A 272 12.20 -22.76 5.45
CA VAL A 272 13.36 -23.66 5.30
C VAL A 272 14.66 -22.93 5.62
N ALA A 273 14.83 -21.68 5.16
CA ALA A 273 15.98 -20.86 5.51
C ALA A 273 16.08 -20.64 7.03
N SER A 274 14.96 -20.36 7.70
CA SER A 274 14.90 -20.22 9.16
C SER A 274 15.25 -21.53 9.87
N GLY A 275 14.76 -22.67 9.38
CA GLY A 275 15.11 -24.00 9.88
C GLY A 275 16.60 -24.30 9.76
N LEU A 276 17.22 -23.96 8.62
CA LEU A 276 18.68 -24.08 8.43
C LEU A 276 19.46 -23.14 9.35
N ALA A 277 18.98 -21.92 9.58
CA ALA A 277 19.60 -20.99 10.52
C ALA A 277 19.52 -21.50 11.98
N ALA A 278 18.51 -22.30 12.32
CA ALA A 278 18.41 -22.93 13.64
C ALA A 278 19.38 -24.11 13.83
N VAL A 279 20.00 -24.59 12.75
CA VAL A 279 21.07 -25.59 12.80
C VAL A 279 22.38 -24.85 13.08
N ASP A 280 23.07 -25.24 14.15
CA ASP A 280 24.35 -24.65 14.54
C ASP A 280 25.50 -25.16 13.65
N ASN A 281 25.44 -24.84 12.36
CA ASN A 281 26.41 -25.26 11.36
C ASN A 281 26.70 -24.12 10.37
N ARG A 282 27.99 -23.90 10.09
CA ARG A 282 28.46 -22.82 9.22
C ARG A 282 27.82 -22.87 7.82
N TRP A 283 27.79 -24.04 7.19
CA TRP A 283 27.23 -24.19 5.85
C TRP A 283 25.71 -24.10 5.83
N ALA A 284 25.04 -24.54 6.90
CA ALA A 284 23.60 -24.32 7.06
C ALA A 284 23.27 -22.82 7.12
N TRP A 285 24.08 -22.01 7.82
CA TRP A 285 23.92 -20.56 7.87
C TRP A 285 24.20 -19.87 6.54
N VAL A 286 25.20 -20.33 5.77
CA VAL A 286 25.43 -19.86 4.40
C VAL A 286 24.24 -20.19 3.50
N ALA A 287 23.74 -21.43 3.57
CA ALA A 287 22.56 -21.85 2.81
C ALA A 287 21.32 -21.04 3.20
N ALA A 288 21.09 -20.80 4.50
CA ALA A 288 20.02 -19.94 5.00
C ALA A 288 20.13 -18.51 4.45
N ALA A 289 21.34 -17.92 4.47
CA ALA A 289 21.58 -16.58 3.95
C ALA A 289 21.24 -16.48 2.46
N VAL A 290 21.60 -17.48 1.66
CA VAL A 290 21.27 -17.57 0.23
C VAL A 290 19.77 -17.79 0.03
N LEU A 291 19.15 -18.72 0.76
CA LEU A 291 17.73 -19.02 0.63
C LEU A 291 16.85 -17.83 1.03
N LEU A 292 17.26 -16.97 1.97
CA LEU A 292 16.55 -15.72 2.25
C LEU A 292 16.55 -14.77 1.06
N GLN A 293 17.67 -14.68 0.32
CA GLN A 293 17.75 -13.87 -0.90
C GLN A 293 16.92 -14.50 -2.03
N VAL A 294 16.88 -15.83 -2.12
CA VAL A 294 15.99 -16.55 -3.04
C VAL A 294 14.53 -16.30 -2.68
N ALA A 295 14.16 -16.37 -1.40
CA ALA A 295 12.80 -16.16 -0.92
C ALA A 295 12.30 -14.77 -1.34
N ILE A 296 13.06 -13.69 -1.06
CA ILE A 296 12.63 -12.33 -1.45
C ILE A 296 12.57 -12.12 -2.98
N VAL A 297 13.38 -12.82 -3.76
CA VAL A 297 13.27 -12.83 -5.22
C VAL A 297 11.95 -13.47 -5.65
N ILE A 298 11.59 -14.63 -5.08
CA ILE A 298 10.33 -15.34 -5.38
C ILE A 298 9.12 -14.52 -4.90
N ASP A 299 9.22 -13.87 -3.75
CA ASP A 299 8.22 -12.95 -3.21
C ASP A 299 7.89 -11.83 -4.20
N CYS A 300 8.91 -11.28 -4.88
CA CYS A 300 8.68 -10.27 -5.89
C CYS A 300 7.97 -10.81 -7.15
N VAL A 301 8.06 -12.11 -7.42
CA VAL A 301 7.51 -12.76 -8.61
C VAL A 301 5.99 -12.87 -8.52
N ASP A 302 5.40 -13.10 -7.34
CA ASP A 302 3.95 -13.27 -7.23
C ASP A 302 3.19 -12.01 -7.69
N GLY A 303 3.60 -10.83 -7.24
CA GLY A 303 2.99 -9.56 -7.56
C GLY A 303 3.33 -9.11 -8.98
N GLU A 304 4.48 -9.52 -9.51
CA GLU A 304 4.80 -9.31 -10.92
C GLU A 304 3.91 -10.17 -11.83
N ILE A 305 3.66 -11.44 -11.49
CA ILE A 305 2.72 -12.30 -12.22
C ILE A 305 1.30 -11.75 -12.09
N ALA A 306 0.85 -11.38 -10.88
CA ALA A 306 -0.48 -10.83 -10.64
C ALA A 306 -0.73 -9.58 -11.49
N ARG A 307 0.24 -8.65 -11.52
CA ARG A 307 0.13 -7.42 -12.34
C ARG A 307 0.20 -7.67 -13.83
N PHE A 308 1.08 -8.56 -14.27
CA PHE A 308 1.22 -8.89 -15.68
C PHE A 308 -0.05 -9.56 -16.21
N THR A 309 -0.56 -10.55 -15.48
CA THR A 309 -1.73 -11.36 -15.87
C THR A 309 -3.07 -10.79 -15.43
N ARG A 310 -3.08 -9.60 -14.79
CA ARG A 310 -4.28 -8.95 -14.22
C ARG A 310 -5.05 -9.79 -13.19
N ARG A 311 -4.40 -10.79 -12.58
CA ARG A 311 -4.99 -11.68 -11.57
C ARG A 311 -4.61 -11.21 -10.17
N PHE A 312 -5.36 -10.24 -9.64
CA PHE A 312 -5.18 -9.71 -8.29
C PHE A 312 -6.14 -10.38 -7.30
N SER A 313 -5.75 -10.43 -6.03
CA SER A 313 -6.69 -10.76 -4.95
C SER A 313 -6.27 -10.07 -3.65
N ALA A 314 -7.24 -9.57 -2.88
CA ALA A 314 -7.00 -9.01 -1.55
C ALA A 314 -6.39 -10.06 -0.61
N LEU A 315 -6.88 -11.31 -0.68
CA LEU A 315 -6.35 -12.43 0.09
C LEU A 315 -4.86 -12.69 -0.22
N GLY A 316 -4.46 -12.67 -1.50
CA GLY A 316 -3.07 -12.83 -1.89
C GLY A 316 -2.18 -11.70 -1.37
N ALA A 317 -2.66 -10.45 -1.42
CA ALA A 317 -1.94 -9.29 -0.89
C ALA A 317 -1.77 -9.35 0.65
N TRP A 318 -2.78 -9.86 1.37
CA TRP A 318 -2.69 -10.12 2.80
C TRP A 318 -1.71 -11.26 3.12
N LEU A 319 -1.78 -12.37 2.35
CA LEU A 319 -0.92 -13.54 2.57
C LEU A 319 0.56 -13.20 2.35
N ASP A 320 0.87 -12.46 1.29
CA ASP A 320 2.21 -11.92 1.03
C ASP A 320 2.70 -11.11 2.24
N ALA A 321 1.90 -10.13 2.66
CA ALA A 321 2.27 -9.20 3.71
C ALA A 321 2.45 -9.83 5.10
N VAL A 322 1.62 -10.81 5.46
CA VAL A 322 1.72 -11.58 6.71
C VAL A 322 2.84 -12.62 6.62
N GLY A 323 2.97 -13.32 5.50
CA GLY A 323 4.02 -14.30 5.25
C GLY A 323 5.42 -13.70 5.39
N ASP A 324 5.57 -12.45 4.95
CA ASP A 324 6.76 -11.63 5.15
C ASP A 324 7.21 -11.49 6.60
N ARG A 325 6.25 -11.32 7.51
CA ARG A 325 6.53 -11.19 8.94
C ARG A 325 6.81 -12.54 9.58
N ILE A 326 6.13 -13.59 9.14
CA ILE A 326 6.41 -14.97 9.58
C ILE A 326 7.86 -15.33 9.23
N LYS A 327 8.29 -15.15 7.97
CA LYS A 327 9.68 -15.40 7.53
C LYS A 327 10.70 -14.67 8.41
N GLU A 328 10.49 -13.37 8.62
CA GLU A 328 11.42 -12.51 9.38
C GLU A 328 11.51 -12.90 10.86
N TYR A 329 10.38 -13.16 11.52
CA TYR A 329 10.35 -13.51 12.95
C TYR A 329 10.81 -14.95 13.21
N SER A 330 10.51 -15.89 12.32
CA SER A 330 11.05 -17.25 12.39
C SER A 330 12.58 -17.26 12.30
N LEU A 331 13.17 -16.42 11.45
CA LEU A 331 14.63 -16.32 11.36
C LEU A 331 15.25 -15.73 12.63
N ILE A 332 14.65 -14.65 13.16
CA ILE A 332 15.11 -14.03 14.41
C ILE A 332 15.07 -15.05 15.57
N ALA A 333 13.98 -15.82 15.68
CA ALA A 333 13.85 -16.88 16.67
C ALA A 333 14.89 -17.99 16.47
N ALA A 334 15.12 -18.43 15.23
CA ALA A 334 16.12 -19.45 14.90
C ALA A 334 17.53 -19.04 15.34
N VAL A 335 17.91 -17.78 15.12
CA VAL A 335 19.20 -17.24 15.55
C VAL A 335 19.30 -17.14 17.07
N ALA A 336 18.21 -16.78 17.76
CA ALA A 336 18.16 -16.76 19.23
C ALA A 336 18.33 -18.17 19.83
N VAL A 337 17.69 -19.18 19.23
CA VAL A 337 17.85 -20.60 19.61
C VAL A 337 19.32 -21.04 19.49
N VAL A 338 20.01 -20.68 18.41
CA VAL A 338 21.43 -21.02 18.26
C VAL A 338 22.28 -20.28 19.29
N ALA A 339 22.00 -19.01 19.58
CA ALA A 339 22.71 -18.25 20.60
C ALA A 339 22.61 -18.93 21.98
N GLU A 340 21.39 -19.32 22.36
CA GLU A 340 21.10 -20.00 23.62
C GLU A 340 21.83 -21.35 23.72
N ARG A 341 21.80 -22.16 22.66
CA ARG A 341 22.57 -23.42 22.58
C ARG A 341 24.08 -23.22 22.71
N ARG A 342 24.59 -22.07 22.24
CA ARG A 342 26.00 -21.65 22.40
C ARG A 342 26.28 -21.00 23.77
N GLY A 343 25.31 -20.98 24.68
CA GLY A 343 25.46 -20.48 26.05
C GLY A 343 25.27 -18.97 26.20
N THR A 344 24.74 -18.27 25.19
CA THR A 344 24.42 -16.84 25.26
C THR A 344 22.93 -16.62 25.08
N ASP A 345 22.24 -16.23 26.15
CA ASP A 345 20.83 -15.90 26.05
C ASP A 345 20.62 -14.53 25.37
N LEU A 346 20.10 -14.58 24.14
CA LEU A 346 19.77 -13.41 23.33
C LEU A 346 18.27 -13.26 23.08
N TRP A 347 17.41 -13.97 23.81
CA TRP A 347 15.95 -13.92 23.58
C TRP A 347 15.36 -12.53 23.80
N VAL A 348 15.83 -11.79 24.81
CA VAL A 348 15.39 -10.40 25.03
C VAL A 348 15.75 -9.51 23.85
N LEU A 349 16.93 -9.70 23.25
CA LEU A 349 17.36 -8.94 22.08
C LEU A 349 16.54 -9.32 20.83
N ALA A 350 16.22 -10.61 20.67
CA ALA A 350 15.33 -11.10 19.62
C ALA A 350 13.90 -10.54 19.76
N ILE A 351 13.36 -10.51 20.99
CA ILE A 351 12.09 -9.85 21.30
C ILE A 351 12.17 -8.37 20.93
N LEU A 352 13.22 -7.66 21.36
CA LEU A 352 13.39 -6.24 21.05
C LEU A 352 13.43 -5.97 19.54
N ALA A 353 14.14 -6.80 18.76
CA ALA A 353 14.15 -6.71 17.31
C ALA A 353 12.74 -6.84 16.71
N MET A 354 11.98 -7.87 17.11
CA MET A 354 10.60 -8.08 16.65
C MET A 354 9.69 -6.91 17.06
N VAL A 355 9.81 -6.42 18.29
CA VAL A 355 9.02 -5.32 18.83
C VAL A 355 9.26 -4.04 18.04
N LEU A 356 10.52 -3.71 17.76
CA LEU A 356 10.88 -2.53 16.97
C LEU A 356 10.42 -2.64 15.51
N ILE A 357 10.52 -3.84 14.90
CA ILE A 357 10.03 -4.07 13.53
C ILE A 357 8.51 -3.88 13.46
N THR A 358 7.77 -4.49 14.39
CA THR A 358 6.31 -4.33 14.48
C THR A 358 5.92 -2.88 14.75
N ALA A 359 6.56 -2.23 15.73
CA ALA A 359 6.31 -0.83 16.08
C ALA A 359 6.47 0.09 14.86
N ARG A 360 7.57 -0.09 14.12
CA ARG A 360 7.87 0.69 12.92
C ARG A 360 6.84 0.50 11.80
N HIS A 361 6.27 -0.70 11.64
CA HIS A 361 5.21 -0.90 10.64
C HIS A 361 3.87 -0.33 11.10
N LEU A 362 3.47 -0.56 12.36
CA LEU A 362 2.23 0.03 12.91
C LEU A 362 2.24 1.56 12.80
N GLU A 363 3.37 2.18 13.12
CA GLU A 363 3.66 3.60 12.94
C GLU A 363 3.42 4.05 11.50
N ASP A 364 4.03 3.36 10.54
CA ASP A 364 3.91 3.66 9.12
C ASP A 364 2.46 3.55 8.62
N TYR A 365 1.75 2.50 9.00
CA TYR A 365 0.36 2.30 8.61
C TYR A 365 -0.57 3.34 9.22
N ALA A 366 -0.45 3.61 10.52
CA ALA A 366 -1.28 4.59 11.21
C ALA A 366 -1.07 6.01 10.66
N TYR A 367 0.18 6.41 10.42
CA TYR A 367 0.48 7.73 9.88
C TYR A 367 0.06 7.89 8.41
N VAL A 368 0.28 6.87 7.58
CA VAL A 368 -0.16 6.89 6.17
C VAL A 368 -1.68 6.92 6.09
N HIS A 369 -2.39 6.16 6.93
CA HIS A 369 -3.85 6.21 6.98
C HIS A 369 -4.35 7.61 7.35
N ARG A 370 -3.76 8.23 8.39
CA ARG A 370 -4.06 9.62 8.77
C ARG A 370 -3.86 10.61 7.62
N SER A 371 -2.74 10.48 6.91
CA SER A 371 -2.42 11.36 5.78
C SER A 371 -3.43 11.20 4.64
N ARG A 372 -3.87 9.96 4.39
CA ARG A 372 -4.89 9.65 3.38
C ARG A 372 -6.24 10.25 3.69
N VAL A 373 -6.72 10.15 4.93
CA VAL A 373 -8.01 10.72 5.33
C VAL A 373 -7.99 12.24 5.21
N ALA A 374 -6.93 12.89 5.71
CA ALA A 374 -6.77 14.34 5.60
C ALA A 374 -6.82 14.80 4.13
N ARG A 375 -6.16 14.04 3.25
CA ARG A 375 -6.06 14.35 1.84
C ARG A 375 -7.23 13.85 1.01
N ALA A 376 -8.03 12.88 1.46
CA ALA A 376 -9.23 12.38 0.78
C ALA A 376 -10.31 13.47 0.61
N HIS A 377 -10.26 14.51 1.43
CA HIS A 377 -11.18 15.64 1.39
C HIS A 377 -10.74 16.76 0.43
N GLU A 378 -9.57 16.65 -0.20
CA GLU A 378 -9.22 17.55 -1.30
C GLU A 378 -10.06 17.17 -2.54
N THR A 379 -10.89 18.11 -2.98
CA THR A 379 -11.72 17.96 -4.18
C THR A 379 -10.99 18.54 -5.38
N PRO A 380 -11.25 18.03 -6.60
CA PRO A 380 -10.81 18.68 -7.83
C PRO A 380 -11.28 20.14 -7.87
N ASP A 381 -10.55 20.99 -8.58
CA ASP A 381 -10.85 22.41 -8.68
C ASP A 381 -12.18 22.62 -9.45
N LEU A 382 -13.29 22.78 -8.72
CA LEU A 382 -14.61 23.05 -9.27
C LEU A 382 -14.68 24.50 -9.76
N LEU A 383 -14.29 24.72 -11.01
CA LEU A 383 -14.22 26.03 -11.65
C LEU A 383 -15.01 26.05 -12.98
N PRO A 384 -15.52 27.21 -13.44
CA PRO A 384 -16.02 27.36 -14.80
C PRO A 384 -14.95 26.98 -15.82
N VAL A 385 -15.30 26.38 -16.97
CA VAL A 385 -14.35 25.89 -18.00
C VAL A 385 -13.46 27.00 -18.60
N ASP A 386 -13.91 28.24 -18.58
CA ASP A 386 -13.14 29.39 -19.09
C ASP A 386 -12.26 30.06 -18.03
N ALA A 387 -12.20 29.53 -16.80
CA ALA A 387 -11.31 30.07 -15.76
C ALA A 387 -9.83 29.93 -16.19
N PRO A 388 -9.06 31.05 -16.21
CA PRO A 388 -7.72 31.06 -16.78
C PRO A 388 -6.66 30.38 -15.89
N ARG A 389 -6.98 30.17 -14.61
CA ARG A 389 -6.05 29.62 -13.61
C ARG A 389 -6.78 28.76 -12.59
N ASP A 390 -6.06 27.81 -12.04
CA ASP A 390 -6.54 26.88 -11.01
C ASP A 390 -6.42 27.48 -9.59
N LEU A 391 -6.92 26.77 -8.58
CA LEU A 391 -6.95 27.18 -7.17
C LEU A 391 -5.63 26.96 -6.43
N GLY A 392 -4.52 26.67 -7.12
CA GLY A 392 -3.26 26.48 -6.42
C GLY A 392 -2.61 27.79 -5.97
N PRO A 393 -1.66 27.71 -5.01
CA PRO A 393 -1.16 28.87 -4.29
C PRO A 393 -0.48 29.91 -5.19
N GLU A 394 -0.56 31.18 -4.79
CA GLU A 394 0.17 32.26 -5.45
C GLU A 394 1.69 32.01 -5.41
N GLY A 395 2.37 32.32 -6.51
CA GLY A 395 3.81 32.04 -6.65
C GLY A 395 4.18 30.56 -6.89
N ALA A 396 3.20 29.66 -6.97
CA ALA A 396 3.46 28.27 -7.34
C ALA A 396 4.14 28.18 -8.72
N ARG A 397 5.10 27.25 -8.84
CA ARG A 397 5.79 26.95 -10.11
C ARG A 397 4.79 26.57 -11.20
N LEU A 398 5.07 26.94 -12.44
CA LEU A 398 4.23 26.58 -13.60
C LEU A 398 4.84 25.49 -14.49
N ALA A 399 6.03 25.02 -14.13
CA ALA A 399 6.70 23.92 -14.81
C ALA A 399 6.96 22.77 -13.85
N ILE A 400 6.99 21.57 -14.41
CA ILE A 400 7.27 20.36 -13.65
C ILE A 400 8.77 20.32 -13.30
N PRO A 401 9.14 20.03 -12.04
CA PRO A 401 10.53 20.00 -11.63
C PRO A 401 11.31 18.92 -12.39
N PRO A 402 12.58 19.18 -12.75
CA PRO A 402 13.40 18.22 -13.46
C PRO A 402 13.60 16.96 -12.63
N ALA A 403 13.90 15.86 -13.32
CA ALA A 403 14.28 14.61 -12.67
C ALA A 403 15.43 14.83 -11.67
N ARG A 404 15.36 14.13 -10.53
CA ARG A 404 16.42 14.18 -9.51
C ARG A 404 17.71 13.66 -10.12
N ARG A 405 18.80 14.43 -10.02
CA ARG A 405 20.14 14.04 -10.49
C ARG A 405 21.19 14.34 -9.42
N GLY A 406 22.32 13.64 -9.49
CA GLY A 406 23.47 13.86 -8.61
C GLY A 406 23.11 13.73 -7.12
N LEU A 407 23.43 14.76 -6.34
CA LEU A 407 23.21 14.76 -4.88
C LEU A 407 21.75 14.54 -4.49
N ALA A 408 20.78 15.07 -5.25
CA ALA A 408 19.37 14.91 -4.93
C ALA A 408 18.90 13.46 -5.08
N GLU A 409 19.45 12.72 -6.05
CA GLU A 409 19.19 11.29 -6.21
C GLU A 409 19.84 10.49 -5.08
N ALA A 410 21.10 10.80 -4.75
CA ALA A 410 21.80 10.16 -3.64
C ALA A 410 21.04 10.36 -2.32
N VAL A 411 20.64 11.58 -1.98
CA VAL A 411 19.85 11.89 -0.78
C VAL A 411 18.53 11.14 -0.77
N PHE A 412 17.85 11.02 -1.93
CA PHE A 412 16.61 10.25 -2.02
C PHE A 412 16.83 8.78 -1.68
N TRP A 413 17.84 8.14 -2.28
CA TRP A 413 18.13 6.73 -2.02
C TRP A 413 18.68 6.50 -0.61
N THR A 414 19.52 7.38 -0.09
CA THR A 414 19.97 7.34 1.31
C THR A 414 18.77 7.40 2.25
N LYS A 415 17.86 8.36 2.06
CA LYS A 415 16.63 8.43 2.86
C LYS A 415 15.83 7.13 2.74
N LYS A 416 15.67 6.56 1.54
CA LYS A 416 15.00 5.27 1.34
C LYS A 416 15.67 4.11 2.08
N VAL A 417 17.00 4.04 2.10
CA VAL A 417 17.77 3.02 2.84
C VAL A 417 17.66 3.23 4.35
N LEU A 418 17.68 4.47 4.84
CA LEU A 418 17.48 4.77 6.26
C LEU A 418 16.07 4.39 6.75
N HIS A 419 15.08 4.40 5.85
CA HIS A 419 13.78 3.80 6.11
C HIS A 419 13.83 2.26 6.13
N LEU A 420 14.97 1.60 6.07
CA LEU A 420 15.14 0.14 6.18
C LEU A 420 13.97 -0.72 5.64
N PRO A 421 13.64 -0.64 4.33
CA PRO A 421 12.58 -1.44 3.72
C PRO A 421 12.87 -2.95 3.79
N ILE A 422 11.90 -3.77 3.40
CA ILE A 422 11.96 -5.24 3.53
C ILE A 422 13.24 -5.82 2.92
N ALA A 423 13.60 -5.40 1.69
CA ALA A 423 14.77 -5.92 1.01
C ALA A 423 16.09 -5.57 1.71
N GLU A 424 16.21 -4.37 2.24
CA GLU A 424 17.35 -3.94 3.04
C GLU A 424 17.46 -4.74 4.34
N ARG A 425 16.33 -5.10 4.99
CA ARG A 425 16.35 -5.97 6.18
C ARG A 425 16.77 -7.39 5.84
N TYR A 426 16.25 -7.97 4.76
CA TYR A 426 16.65 -9.30 4.31
C TYR A 426 18.13 -9.37 3.96
N LEU A 427 18.66 -8.31 3.33
CA LEU A 427 20.10 -8.19 3.10
C LEU A 427 20.87 -8.16 4.42
N LEU A 428 20.43 -7.36 5.40
CA LEU A 428 21.08 -7.27 6.71
C LEU A 428 21.06 -8.61 7.46
N LEU A 429 19.94 -9.33 7.42
CA LEU A 429 19.78 -10.65 8.02
C LEU A 429 20.69 -11.69 7.34
N SER A 430 20.71 -11.74 6.00
CA SER A 430 21.60 -12.62 5.24
C SER A 430 23.08 -12.33 5.52
N VAL A 431 23.50 -11.07 5.50
CA VAL A 431 24.89 -10.69 5.82
C VAL A 431 25.22 -11.00 7.29
N GLY A 432 24.28 -10.77 8.20
CA GLY A 432 24.40 -11.12 9.61
C GLY A 432 24.67 -12.61 9.81
N LEU A 433 23.98 -13.49 9.08
CA LEU A 433 24.23 -14.94 9.12
C LEU A 433 25.65 -15.27 8.64
N LEU A 434 26.18 -14.56 7.66
CA LEU A 434 27.54 -14.79 7.17
C LEU A 434 28.63 -14.38 8.18
N THR A 435 28.28 -13.69 9.27
CA THR A 435 29.20 -13.44 10.39
C THR A 435 29.37 -14.66 11.29
N PHE A 436 28.47 -15.65 11.22
CA PHE A 436 28.44 -16.83 12.09
C PHE A 436 28.32 -16.55 13.60
N HIS A 437 27.90 -15.33 13.95
CA HIS A 437 27.77 -14.86 15.32
C HIS A 437 26.36 -14.32 15.55
N PRO A 438 25.51 -15.05 16.29
CA PRO A 438 24.13 -14.63 16.57
C PRO A 438 24.02 -13.20 17.10
N GLN A 439 24.95 -12.80 17.99
CA GLN A 439 24.93 -11.47 18.59
C GLN A 439 25.12 -10.34 17.58
N TRP A 440 26.00 -10.49 16.59
CA TRP A 440 26.24 -9.43 15.60
C TRP A 440 25.01 -9.23 14.72
N LEU A 441 24.36 -10.32 14.30
CA LEU A 441 23.11 -10.26 13.54
C LEU A 441 22.01 -9.56 14.34
N LEU A 442 21.74 -10.04 15.57
CA LEU A 442 20.64 -9.52 16.38
C LEU A 442 20.86 -8.06 16.78
N TRP A 443 22.09 -7.66 17.14
CA TRP A 443 22.40 -6.25 17.39
C TRP A 443 22.26 -5.39 16.14
N ALA A 444 22.75 -5.85 14.99
CA ALA A 444 22.68 -5.10 13.75
C ALA A 444 21.23 -4.82 13.34
N ILE A 445 20.35 -5.82 13.33
CA ILE A 445 18.94 -5.62 12.98
C ILE A 445 18.22 -4.75 14.02
N THR A 446 18.48 -4.97 15.32
CA THR A 446 17.87 -4.18 16.40
C THR A 446 18.23 -2.70 16.28
N LEU A 447 19.52 -2.39 16.14
CA LEU A 447 20.01 -1.01 16.04
C LEU A 447 19.56 -0.33 14.75
N ALA A 448 19.59 -1.05 13.62
CA ALA A 448 19.13 -0.51 12.35
C ALA A 448 17.63 -0.16 12.37
N VAL A 449 16.80 -1.04 12.93
CA VAL A 449 15.35 -0.80 13.04
C VAL A 449 15.05 0.27 14.08
N ALA A 450 15.76 0.29 15.21
CA ALA A 450 15.64 1.36 16.22
C ALA A 450 15.93 2.74 15.60
N PHE A 451 17.03 2.85 14.85
CA PHE A 451 17.37 4.08 14.14
C PHE A 451 16.27 4.46 13.14
N ALA A 452 15.79 3.50 12.33
CA ALA A 452 14.73 3.75 11.36
C ALA A 452 13.44 4.24 12.03
N LEU A 453 13.05 3.62 13.15
CA LEU A 453 11.88 4.02 13.93
C LEU A 453 12.04 5.42 14.51
N VAL A 454 13.17 5.75 15.13
CA VAL A 454 13.42 7.10 15.67
C VAL A 454 13.39 8.14 14.54
N TRP A 455 13.98 7.82 13.39
CA TRP A 455 13.99 8.69 12.22
C TRP A 455 12.57 8.96 11.68
N THR A 456 11.75 7.93 11.50
CA THR A 456 10.38 8.10 10.97
C THR A 456 9.44 8.69 11.99
N GLN A 457 9.39 8.12 13.21
CA GLN A 457 8.54 8.58 14.31
C GLN A 457 8.86 10.04 14.65
N GLY A 458 10.14 10.39 14.80
CA GLY A 458 10.56 11.76 15.14
C GLY A 458 10.16 12.75 14.06
N GLY A 459 10.49 12.47 12.80
CA GLY A 459 10.17 13.35 11.67
C GLY A 459 8.66 13.55 11.49
N ARG A 460 7.85 12.50 11.69
CA ARG A 460 6.38 12.56 11.59
C ARG A 460 5.73 13.25 12.78
N THR A 461 6.25 13.02 13.99
CA THR A 461 5.79 13.72 15.20
C THR A 461 6.02 15.22 15.08
N VAL A 462 7.20 15.64 14.63
CA VAL A 462 7.50 17.06 14.41
C VAL A 462 6.53 17.66 13.39
N LYS A 463 6.26 16.98 12.27
CA LYS A 463 5.27 17.45 11.30
C LYS A 463 3.86 17.56 11.88
N ALA A 464 3.42 16.54 12.62
CA ALA A 464 2.11 16.52 13.25
C ALA A 464 1.92 17.64 14.29
N VAL A 465 2.93 17.87 15.13
CA VAL A 465 2.90 18.92 16.17
C VAL A 465 2.95 20.31 15.54
N LEU A 466 3.74 20.50 14.48
CA LEU A 466 3.84 21.77 13.77
C LEU A 466 2.70 22.02 12.77
N GLY A 467 1.76 21.07 12.62
CA GLY A 467 0.66 21.17 11.65
C GLY A 467 1.12 21.16 10.18
N LEU A 468 2.31 20.62 9.90
CA LEU A 468 2.90 20.57 8.55
C LEU A 468 2.46 19.34 7.74
N ASP A 469 1.50 18.58 8.25
CA ASP A 469 0.96 17.38 7.60
C ASP A 469 -0.51 17.50 7.18
N ASP A 470 -1.04 18.72 7.18
CA ASP A 470 -2.39 19.09 6.70
C ASP A 470 -3.53 18.24 7.30
N HIS A 471 -3.30 17.69 8.50
CA HIS A 471 -4.26 16.80 9.14
C HIS A 471 -5.60 17.49 9.41
N ARG A 472 -6.69 16.81 9.03
CA ARG A 472 -8.06 17.14 9.38
C ARG A 472 -8.71 15.96 10.10
N ALA A 473 -9.58 16.26 11.05
CA ALA A 473 -10.42 15.25 11.68
C ALA A 473 -11.37 14.64 10.65
N ASP A 474 -11.71 13.37 10.83
CA ASP A 474 -12.65 12.66 9.97
C ASP A 474 -14.07 12.86 10.50
N ASP A 475 -14.84 13.71 9.81
CA ASP A 475 -16.22 14.05 10.19
C ASP A 475 -17.20 12.89 9.98
N THR A 476 -16.79 11.80 9.30
CA THR A 476 -17.62 10.60 9.09
C THR A 476 -17.59 9.62 10.26
N LEU A 477 -16.61 9.75 11.17
CA LEU A 477 -16.49 8.86 12.32
C LEU A 477 -17.51 9.23 13.41
N SER A 478 -18.07 8.21 14.04
CA SER A 478 -19.03 8.36 15.16
C SER A 478 -18.76 7.32 16.24
N ALA A 479 -19.35 7.48 17.42
CA ALA A 479 -19.25 6.46 18.47
C ALA A 479 -19.79 5.08 18.03
N GLU A 480 -20.69 5.06 17.04
CA GLU A 480 -21.26 3.85 16.44
C GLU A 480 -20.36 3.26 15.34
N HIS A 481 -19.56 4.09 14.66
CA HIS A 481 -18.67 3.71 13.55
C HIS A 481 -17.21 3.99 13.91
N TRP A 482 -16.51 2.92 14.31
CA TRP A 482 -15.11 2.97 14.72
C TRP A 482 -14.19 3.21 13.52
N GLY A 483 -13.13 3.99 13.74
CA GLY A 483 -12.11 4.25 12.74
C GLY A 483 -11.03 3.16 12.70
N HIS A 484 -10.17 3.21 11.68
CA HIS A 484 -9.05 2.26 11.54
C HIS A 484 -8.11 2.26 12.76
N LEU A 485 -7.91 3.41 13.40
CA LEU A 485 -7.05 3.53 14.58
C LEU A 485 -7.65 2.84 15.81
N ASP A 486 -8.97 2.90 15.98
CA ASP A 486 -9.67 2.29 17.12
C ASP A 486 -9.51 0.76 17.09
N HIS A 487 -9.61 0.16 15.90
CA HIS A 487 -9.37 -1.27 15.70
C HIS A 487 -7.90 -1.66 15.87
N GLN A 488 -6.96 -0.79 15.44
CA GLN A 488 -5.53 -1.03 15.61
C GLN A 488 -5.06 -0.90 17.07
N ALA A 489 -5.74 -0.12 17.89
CA ALA A 489 -5.39 0.07 19.30
C ALA A 489 -5.56 -1.22 20.13
N ASP A 490 -6.47 -2.12 19.73
CA ASP A 490 -6.79 -3.37 20.44
C ASP A 490 -7.16 -3.14 21.91
N LEU A 491 -7.93 -2.08 22.17
CA LEU A 491 -8.46 -1.82 23.51
C LEU A 491 -9.42 -2.95 23.89
N GLY A 492 -9.23 -3.50 25.07
CA GLY A 492 -10.03 -4.52 25.72
C GLY A 492 -11.13 -3.94 26.61
N PRO A 493 -11.82 -4.81 27.37
CA PRO A 493 -13.05 -4.45 28.08
C PRO A 493 -12.86 -3.38 29.16
N VAL A 494 -11.72 -3.38 29.88
CA VAL A 494 -11.49 -2.48 31.01
C VAL A 494 -11.24 -1.05 30.50
N ALA A 495 -10.36 -0.92 29.51
CA ALA A 495 -10.10 0.37 28.87
C ALA A 495 -11.37 0.93 28.19
N ARG A 496 -12.12 0.09 27.47
CA ARG A 496 -13.39 0.52 26.82
C ARG A 496 -14.43 0.99 27.84
N LEU A 497 -14.56 0.31 28.98
CA LEU A 497 -15.48 0.72 30.04
C LEU A 497 -15.05 2.05 30.66
N ALA A 498 -13.76 2.21 30.96
CA ALA A 498 -13.22 3.44 31.52
C ALA A 498 -13.47 4.64 30.60
N GLY A 499 -13.24 4.50 29.29
CA GLY A 499 -13.48 5.54 28.30
C GLY A 499 -14.94 5.99 28.20
N ARG A 500 -15.89 5.10 28.49
CA ARG A 500 -17.33 5.44 28.53
C ARG A 500 -17.72 6.26 29.76
N ILE A 501 -17.02 6.07 30.88
CA ILE A 501 -17.37 6.69 32.17
C ILE A 501 -16.58 8.00 32.39
N LEU A 502 -15.32 8.02 31.98
CA LEU A 502 -14.37 9.10 32.27
C LEU A 502 -13.66 9.57 30.98
N PRO A 503 -14.37 10.18 30.01
CA PRO A 503 -13.74 10.67 28.79
C PRO A 503 -12.73 11.78 29.13
N ALA A 504 -11.53 11.65 28.59
CA ALA A 504 -10.40 12.55 28.84
C ALA A 504 -9.64 12.82 27.54
N PRO A 505 -8.81 13.87 27.46
CA PRO A 505 -8.00 14.12 26.27
C PRO A 505 -6.89 13.08 26.08
N LEU A 506 -6.40 12.92 24.85
CA LEU A 506 -5.35 11.95 24.50
C LEU A 506 -4.10 12.03 25.39
N ALA A 507 -3.75 13.21 25.90
CA ALA A 507 -2.63 13.39 26.83
C ALA A 507 -2.74 12.48 28.08
N VAL A 508 -3.96 12.18 28.54
CA VAL A 508 -4.21 11.27 29.65
C VAL A 508 -3.89 9.83 29.25
N ALA A 509 -4.22 9.40 28.02
CA ALA A 509 -3.82 8.09 27.52
C ALA A 509 -2.30 7.97 27.35
N LEU A 510 -1.63 9.03 26.89
CA LEU A 510 -0.17 9.07 26.80
C LEU A 510 0.49 9.00 28.19
N LEU A 511 -0.08 9.66 29.20
CA LEU A 511 0.34 9.48 30.60
C LEU A 511 0.12 8.03 31.05
N GLY A 512 -1.01 7.41 30.68
CA GLY A 512 -1.28 6.00 30.94
C GLY A 512 -0.19 5.08 30.38
N VAL A 513 0.28 5.33 29.14
CA VAL A 513 1.42 4.60 28.56
C VAL A 513 2.68 4.78 29.42
N VAL A 514 3.00 5.99 29.87
CA VAL A 514 4.16 6.23 30.76
C VAL A 514 4.03 5.46 32.07
N VAL A 515 2.83 5.42 32.66
CA VAL A 515 2.54 4.65 33.87
C VAL A 515 2.75 3.14 33.63
N LEU A 516 2.30 2.62 32.48
CA LEU A 516 2.52 1.21 32.10
C LEU A 516 4.01 0.88 31.94
N LEU A 517 4.80 1.77 31.32
CA LEU A 517 6.25 1.61 31.24
C LEU A 517 6.90 1.61 32.64
N GLY A 518 6.38 2.45 33.55
CA GLY A 518 6.78 2.45 34.96
C GLY A 518 6.49 1.12 35.66
N ALA A 519 5.37 0.47 35.37
CA ALA A 519 5.04 -0.85 35.93
C ALA A 519 6.07 -1.92 35.54
N ALA A 520 6.56 -1.90 34.29
CA ALA A 520 7.62 -2.79 33.84
C ALA A 520 8.95 -2.53 34.56
N VAL A 521 9.28 -1.25 34.81
CA VAL A 521 10.47 -0.87 35.60
C VAL A 521 10.34 -1.36 37.04
N VAL A 522 9.17 -1.23 37.67
CA VAL A 522 8.90 -1.76 39.02
C VAL A 522 9.04 -3.28 39.05
N ALA A 523 8.47 -3.99 38.08
CA ALA A 523 8.62 -5.44 37.97
C ALA A 523 10.10 -5.83 37.88
N TRP A 524 10.87 -5.18 37.02
CA TRP A 524 12.28 -5.48 36.81
C TRP A 524 13.18 -5.09 37.99
N ARG A 525 13.09 -3.85 38.48
CA ARG A 525 14.09 -3.25 39.39
C ARG A 525 13.76 -3.42 40.87
N THR A 526 12.51 -3.26 41.25
CA THR A 526 12.11 -3.26 42.67
C THR A 526 11.40 -4.55 43.07
N GLN A 527 10.93 -5.35 42.10
CA GLN A 527 10.22 -6.60 42.31
C GLN A 527 9.06 -6.44 43.30
N GLN A 528 8.32 -5.33 43.20
CA GLN A 528 7.14 -5.04 44.03
C GLN A 528 5.86 -5.40 43.26
N PRO A 529 5.35 -6.64 43.39
CA PRO A 529 4.29 -7.15 42.53
C PRO A 529 3.00 -6.35 42.56
N TRP A 530 2.50 -6.04 43.75
CA TRP A 530 1.25 -5.32 43.92
C TRP A 530 1.33 -3.85 43.49
N VAL A 531 2.53 -3.25 43.56
CA VAL A 531 2.76 -1.91 43.00
C VAL A 531 2.72 -1.97 41.48
N ALA A 532 3.30 -2.99 40.85
CA ALA A 532 3.20 -3.17 39.41
C ALA A 532 1.73 -3.40 38.97
N VAL A 533 0.95 -4.22 39.71
CA VAL A 533 -0.49 -4.41 39.46
C VAL A 533 -1.24 -3.08 39.54
N ALA A 534 -1.00 -2.29 40.59
CA ALA A 534 -1.64 -0.99 40.76
C ALA A 534 -1.29 -0.02 39.62
N LEU A 535 -0.03 0.02 39.20
CA LEU A 535 0.40 0.84 38.07
C LEU A 535 -0.22 0.38 36.75
N VAL A 536 -0.28 -0.93 36.48
CA VAL A 536 -0.97 -1.45 35.27
C VAL A 536 -2.46 -1.08 35.30
N ALA A 537 -3.13 -1.26 36.43
CA ALA A 537 -4.54 -0.89 36.58
C ALA A 537 -4.77 0.61 36.33
N VAL A 538 -3.97 1.48 36.96
CA VAL A 538 -4.05 2.93 36.74
C VAL A 538 -3.74 3.27 35.28
N GLY A 539 -2.67 2.72 34.69
CA GLY A 539 -2.28 2.99 33.31
C GLY A 539 -3.37 2.59 32.32
N VAL A 540 -4.00 1.43 32.50
CA VAL A 540 -5.14 0.96 31.69
C VAL A 540 -6.35 1.91 31.79
N LEU A 541 -6.69 2.37 33.00
CA LEU A 541 -7.80 3.30 33.20
C LEU A 541 -7.53 4.65 32.52
N LEU A 542 -6.29 5.16 32.62
CA LEU A 542 -5.87 6.39 31.96
C LEU A 542 -5.88 6.26 30.43
N ILE A 543 -5.45 5.11 29.89
CA ILE A 543 -5.55 4.80 28.46
C ILE A 543 -7.02 4.78 28.04
N GLY A 544 -7.87 4.05 28.75
CA GLY A 544 -9.29 3.99 28.45
C GLY A 544 -9.95 5.38 28.43
N ALA A 545 -9.68 6.18 29.46
CA ALA A 545 -10.17 7.56 29.57
C ALA A 545 -9.74 8.44 28.37
N GLY A 546 -8.45 8.42 28.03
CA GLY A 546 -7.86 9.29 27.00
C GLY A 546 -7.97 8.78 25.56
N ALA A 547 -8.29 7.50 25.35
CA ALA A 547 -8.33 6.84 24.04
C ALA A 547 -9.72 6.30 23.69
N HIS A 548 -10.78 6.94 24.18
CA HIS A 548 -12.14 6.54 23.87
C HIS A 548 -12.44 6.82 22.37
N PRO A 549 -13.04 5.86 21.64
CA PRO A 549 -13.44 6.08 20.25
C PRO A 549 -14.48 7.20 20.10
N PRO A 550 -14.46 7.96 18.98
CA PRO A 550 -13.52 7.85 17.86
C PRO A 550 -12.19 8.59 18.13
N LEU A 551 -11.06 7.93 17.85
CA LEU A 551 -9.73 8.52 17.98
C LEU A 551 -9.43 9.56 16.87
N GLN A 552 -9.64 10.84 17.16
CA GLN A 552 -9.47 11.94 16.19
C GLN A 552 -8.29 12.89 16.49
N SER A 553 -7.57 12.71 17.59
CA SER A 553 -6.48 13.63 17.96
C SER A 553 -5.31 13.60 16.95
N PRO A 554 -4.63 14.74 16.70
CA PRO A 554 -3.45 14.80 15.83
C PRO A 554 -2.31 13.85 16.22
N LEU A 555 -2.26 13.38 17.46
CA LEU A 555 -1.24 12.42 17.90
C LEU A 555 -1.78 11.00 18.10
N ALA A 556 -3.07 10.75 17.82
CA ALA A 556 -3.71 9.45 18.06
C ALA A 556 -3.09 8.33 17.22
N TRP A 557 -2.52 8.64 16.06
CA TRP A 557 -1.82 7.67 15.20
C TRP A 557 -0.63 6.98 15.90
N GLN A 558 -0.09 7.56 16.98
CA GLN A 558 1.00 6.96 17.75
C GLN A 558 0.53 5.87 18.71
N LEU A 559 -0.76 5.89 19.07
CA LEU A 559 -1.30 5.09 20.15
C LEU A 559 -1.16 3.57 19.92
N PRO A 560 -1.49 3.00 18.73
CA PRO A 560 -1.30 1.56 18.50
C PRO A 560 0.15 1.10 18.75
N THR A 561 1.11 1.91 18.31
CA THR A 561 2.55 1.64 18.48
C THR A 561 2.97 1.74 19.94
N PHE A 562 2.47 2.73 20.68
CA PHE A 562 2.77 2.90 22.10
C PHE A 562 2.15 1.83 22.99
N LEU A 563 0.92 1.39 22.69
CA LEU A 563 0.28 0.26 23.38
C LEU A 563 1.04 -1.04 23.12
N TRP A 564 1.44 -1.29 21.88
CA TRP A 564 2.31 -2.42 21.53
C TRP A 564 3.64 -2.38 22.30
N ALA A 565 4.28 -1.21 22.37
CA ALA A 565 5.52 -1.03 23.12
C ALA A 565 5.31 -1.25 24.63
N ALA A 566 4.24 -0.73 25.22
CA ALA A 566 3.93 -0.91 26.63
C ALA A 566 3.68 -2.38 27.01
N GLU A 567 2.88 -3.10 26.22
CA GLU A 567 2.63 -4.53 26.40
C GLU A 567 3.94 -5.33 26.29
N SER A 568 4.75 -5.03 25.26
CA SER A 568 6.02 -5.70 25.02
C SER A 568 7.04 -5.46 26.13
N VAL A 569 7.17 -4.20 26.60
CA VAL A 569 8.09 -3.84 27.67
C VAL A 569 7.66 -4.45 29.01
N LEU A 570 6.36 -4.54 29.29
CA LEU A 570 5.85 -5.28 30.45
C LEU A 570 6.22 -6.76 30.37
N VAL A 571 5.98 -7.41 29.24
CA VAL A 571 6.37 -8.82 29.04
C VAL A 571 7.87 -9.01 29.28
N ILE A 572 8.73 -8.17 28.69
CA ILE A 572 10.18 -8.21 28.93
C ILE A 572 10.49 -8.03 30.42
N GLY A 573 9.86 -7.06 31.09
CA GLY A 573 10.03 -6.82 32.53
C GLY A 573 9.69 -8.05 33.36
N LEU A 574 8.60 -8.74 33.06
CA LEU A 574 8.17 -9.97 33.74
C LEU A 574 9.12 -11.14 33.48
N LEU A 575 9.61 -11.31 32.24
CA LEU A 575 10.61 -12.33 31.89
C LEU A 575 11.91 -12.15 32.67
N VAL A 576 12.36 -10.90 32.84
CA VAL A 576 13.59 -10.59 33.59
C VAL A 576 13.36 -10.69 35.10
N ALA A 577 12.17 -10.33 35.58
CA ALA A 577 11.81 -10.37 36.99
C ALA A 577 11.53 -11.77 37.53
N THR A 578 11.28 -12.77 36.67
CA THR A 578 10.88 -14.12 37.08
C THR A 578 12.02 -15.12 36.82
N PRO A 579 12.75 -15.55 37.86
CA PRO A 579 13.83 -16.51 37.70
C PRO A 579 13.35 -17.84 37.11
N GLY A 580 14.17 -18.45 36.25
CA GLY A 580 13.88 -19.77 35.66
C GLY A 580 12.83 -19.78 34.55
N VAL A 581 12.27 -18.63 34.16
CA VAL A 581 11.35 -18.54 33.03
C VAL A 581 12.11 -18.61 31.71
N GLU A 582 11.70 -19.55 30.88
CA GLU A 582 12.16 -19.69 29.50
C GLU A 582 11.72 -18.50 28.64
N ARG A 583 12.68 -17.67 28.21
CA ARG A 583 12.40 -16.37 27.57
C ARG A 583 11.78 -16.47 26.17
N TRP A 584 11.96 -17.61 25.50
CA TRP A 584 11.29 -17.90 24.22
C TRP A 584 9.76 -17.86 24.34
N THR A 585 9.21 -18.13 25.53
CA THR A 585 7.75 -18.09 25.74
C THR A 585 7.18 -16.69 25.56
N GLY A 586 7.91 -15.65 26.00
CA GLY A 586 7.54 -14.27 25.75
C GLY A 586 7.68 -13.86 24.29
N PHE A 587 8.69 -14.40 23.58
CA PHE A 587 8.80 -14.22 22.13
C PHE A 587 7.58 -14.82 21.41
N ALA A 588 7.21 -16.06 21.73
CA ALA A 588 6.06 -16.73 21.12
C ALA A 588 4.74 -15.99 21.39
N TYR A 589 4.54 -15.54 22.63
CA TYR A 589 3.39 -14.73 23.02
C TYR A 589 3.30 -13.42 22.22
N LEU A 590 4.40 -12.65 22.17
CA LEU A 590 4.42 -11.39 21.43
C LEU A 590 4.33 -11.60 19.92
N ALA A 591 4.85 -12.71 19.37
CA ALA A 591 4.69 -13.06 17.96
C ALA A 591 3.21 -13.32 17.60
N ALA A 592 2.45 -13.98 18.50
CA ALA A 592 1.01 -14.17 18.34
C ALA A 592 0.25 -12.84 18.32
N VAL A 593 0.58 -11.93 19.23
CA VAL A 593 -0.02 -10.59 19.28
C VAL A 593 0.38 -9.78 18.05
N ALA A 594 1.64 -9.81 17.63
CA ALA A 594 2.12 -9.11 16.43
C ALA A 594 1.38 -9.60 15.18
N TRP A 595 1.15 -10.91 15.04
CA TRP A 595 0.39 -11.49 13.94
C TRP A 595 -1.01 -10.88 13.86
N HIS A 596 -1.74 -10.81 14.98
CA HIS A 596 -3.07 -10.20 15.01
C HIS A 596 -3.05 -8.73 14.62
N ARG A 597 -2.06 -7.97 15.08
CA ARG A 597 -1.92 -6.54 14.71
C ARG A 597 -1.72 -6.38 13.19
N TYR A 598 -0.90 -7.22 12.56
CA TYR A 598 -0.75 -7.19 11.10
C TYR A 598 -2.02 -7.63 10.38
N ASP A 599 -2.67 -8.69 10.85
CA ASP A 599 -3.94 -9.20 10.29
C ASP A 599 -5.03 -8.12 10.30
N VAL A 600 -5.17 -7.37 11.40
CA VAL A 600 -6.08 -6.21 11.50
C VAL A 600 -5.70 -5.12 10.51
N VAL A 601 -4.43 -4.69 10.47
CA VAL A 601 -3.95 -3.62 9.59
C VAL A 601 -4.17 -3.95 8.11
N TYR A 602 -3.79 -5.15 7.68
CA TYR A 602 -3.85 -5.52 6.26
C TYR A 602 -5.27 -5.82 5.81
N ARG A 603 -6.10 -6.44 6.64
CA ARG A 603 -7.51 -6.65 6.31
C ARG A 603 -8.26 -5.32 6.22
N LEU A 604 -8.05 -4.41 7.17
CA LEU A 604 -8.59 -3.04 7.06
C LEU A 604 -8.13 -2.33 5.78
N ARG A 605 -6.85 -2.47 5.41
CA ARG A 605 -6.31 -1.85 4.19
C ARG A 605 -6.91 -2.43 2.91
N ASP A 606 -7.06 -3.75 2.84
CA ASP A 606 -7.36 -4.47 1.60
C ASP A 606 -8.84 -4.80 1.43
N THR A 607 -9.63 -4.87 2.52
CA THR A 607 -11.07 -5.16 2.50
C THR A 607 -11.94 -4.10 3.16
N GLY A 608 -11.34 -3.11 3.84
CA GLY A 608 -12.08 -2.11 4.63
C GLY A 608 -12.77 -2.67 5.88
N SER A 609 -12.69 -3.98 6.13
CA SER A 609 -13.39 -4.64 7.23
C SER A 609 -12.44 -4.95 8.39
N PRO A 610 -12.76 -4.57 9.63
CA PRO A 610 -11.93 -4.88 10.80
C PRO A 610 -12.07 -6.36 11.23
N ALA A 611 -11.25 -6.76 12.20
CA ALA A 611 -11.51 -7.96 12.99
C ALA A 611 -12.80 -7.80 13.81
N SER A 612 -13.49 -8.90 14.04
CA SER A 612 -14.75 -8.97 14.78
C SER A 612 -14.59 -8.49 16.23
N ALA A 613 -15.56 -7.72 16.72
CA ALA A 613 -15.50 -7.10 18.05
C ALA A 613 -15.35 -8.10 19.22
N TRP A 614 -15.83 -9.34 19.05
CA TRP A 614 -15.73 -10.39 20.07
C TRP A 614 -14.28 -10.85 20.32
N VAL A 615 -13.39 -10.69 19.33
CA VAL A 615 -11.97 -11.11 19.45
C VAL A 615 -11.30 -10.38 20.61
N ALA A 616 -11.49 -9.06 20.70
CA ALA A 616 -10.93 -8.26 21.78
C ALA A 616 -11.52 -8.63 23.15
N LEU A 617 -12.75 -9.16 23.20
CA LEU A 617 -13.36 -9.64 24.45
C LEU A 617 -12.73 -10.96 24.90
N VAL A 618 -12.62 -11.94 23.98
CA VAL A 618 -12.07 -13.28 24.28
C VAL A 618 -10.57 -13.24 24.55
N THR A 619 -9.84 -12.39 23.82
CA THR A 619 -8.39 -12.22 24.00
C THR A 619 -8.04 -11.14 25.01
N LEU A 620 -9.05 -10.58 25.69
CA LEU A 620 -8.95 -9.54 26.73
C LEU A 620 -8.39 -8.18 26.27
N GLY A 621 -8.05 -8.01 24.99
CA GLY A 621 -7.38 -6.83 24.45
C GLY A 621 -6.04 -6.55 25.16
N VAL A 622 -5.41 -5.43 24.83
CA VAL A 622 -4.09 -5.08 25.40
C VAL A 622 -4.14 -4.91 26.92
N ASP A 623 -5.17 -4.25 27.45
CA ASP A 623 -5.32 -3.97 28.88
C ASP A 623 -5.56 -5.23 29.71
N GLY A 624 -6.53 -6.06 29.31
CA GLY A 624 -6.85 -7.26 30.08
C GLY A 624 -5.73 -8.29 30.02
N ARG A 625 -5.00 -8.40 28.90
CA ARG A 625 -3.79 -9.24 28.82
C ARG A 625 -2.68 -8.75 29.76
N MET A 626 -2.39 -7.45 29.76
CA MET A 626 -1.37 -6.88 30.67
C MET A 626 -1.76 -7.07 32.14
N LEU A 627 -3.03 -6.84 32.48
CA LEU A 627 -3.56 -7.06 33.83
C LEU A 627 -3.45 -8.53 34.25
N LEU A 628 -3.84 -9.47 33.38
CA LEU A 628 -3.72 -10.90 33.64
C LEU A 628 -2.27 -11.30 33.94
N LEU A 629 -1.32 -10.87 33.09
CA LEU A 629 0.09 -11.22 33.23
C LEU A 629 0.69 -10.69 34.54
N VAL A 630 0.43 -9.42 34.89
CA VAL A 630 0.96 -8.83 36.13
C VAL A 630 0.29 -9.42 37.37
N LEU A 631 -0.99 -9.77 37.30
CA LEU A 631 -1.71 -10.44 38.40
C LEU A 631 -1.19 -11.86 38.65
N VAL A 632 -1.00 -12.64 37.59
CA VAL A 632 -0.40 -13.98 37.67
C VAL A 632 0.99 -13.90 38.30
N TRP A 633 1.82 -12.96 37.86
CA TRP A 633 3.12 -12.74 38.47
C TRP A 633 3.01 -12.34 39.95
N ALA A 634 2.08 -11.44 40.28
CA ALA A 634 1.93 -10.90 41.63
C ALA A 634 1.52 -11.94 42.68
N VAL A 635 0.74 -12.95 42.29
CA VAL A 635 0.34 -14.05 43.17
C VAL A 635 1.35 -15.20 43.17
N GLY A 636 2.50 -15.06 42.50
CA GLY A 636 3.49 -16.14 42.37
C GLY A 636 3.03 -17.28 41.45
N GLY A 637 2.14 -16.99 40.50
CA GLY A 637 1.60 -17.95 39.55
C GLY A 637 2.56 -18.32 38.40
N PRO A 638 2.15 -19.25 37.53
CA PRO A 638 3.03 -19.85 36.52
C PRO A 638 3.16 -18.97 35.26
N VAL A 639 3.91 -17.88 35.34
CA VAL A 639 4.10 -16.90 34.24
C VAL A 639 4.51 -17.57 32.92
N GLN A 640 5.46 -18.50 32.95
CA GLN A 640 5.91 -19.23 31.75
C GLN A 640 4.76 -20.01 31.07
N ALA A 641 3.94 -20.70 31.86
CA ALA A 641 2.82 -21.47 31.34
C ALA A 641 1.76 -20.56 30.74
N VAL A 642 1.47 -19.43 31.38
CA VAL A 642 0.52 -18.43 30.87
C VAL A 642 1.00 -17.82 29.55
N LEU A 643 2.29 -17.51 29.42
CA LEU A 643 2.86 -17.03 28.14
C LEU A 643 2.81 -18.10 27.05
N ALA A 644 3.23 -19.33 27.34
CA ALA A 644 3.28 -20.42 26.35
C ALA A 644 1.88 -20.85 25.88
N TRP A 645 0.97 -21.15 26.81
CA TRP A 645 -0.41 -21.54 26.48
C TRP A 645 -1.21 -20.35 25.95
N GLY A 646 -0.95 -19.15 26.47
CA GLY A 646 -1.52 -17.91 25.97
C GLY A 646 -1.16 -17.69 24.50
N ALA A 647 0.10 -17.89 24.09
CA ALA A 647 0.51 -17.80 22.70
C ALA A 647 -0.30 -18.73 21.77
N LEU A 648 -0.45 -20.00 22.17
CA LEU A 648 -1.23 -20.98 21.41
C LEU A 648 -2.72 -20.62 21.34
N ALA A 649 -3.31 -20.23 22.47
CA ALA A 649 -4.72 -19.84 22.53
C ALA A 649 -5.00 -18.59 21.69
N LEU A 650 -4.12 -17.58 21.76
CA LEU A 650 -4.21 -16.36 20.96
C LEU A 650 -4.13 -16.69 19.46
N ILE A 651 -3.11 -17.45 19.02
CA ILE A 651 -2.98 -17.85 17.61
C ILE A 651 -4.23 -18.59 17.13
N ALA A 652 -4.76 -19.52 17.93
CA ALA A 652 -5.95 -20.27 17.56
C ALA A 652 -7.16 -19.34 17.35
N VAL A 653 -7.42 -18.44 18.30
CA VAL A 653 -8.53 -17.47 18.19
C VAL A 653 -8.35 -16.54 16.99
N TYR A 654 -7.16 -15.97 16.83
CA TYR A 654 -6.85 -15.04 15.75
C TYR A 654 -6.90 -15.70 14.36
N ALA A 655 -6.37 -16.91 14.21
CA ALA A 655 -6.40 -17.64 12.95
C ALA A 655 -7.82 -18.06 12.56
N VAL A 656 -8.63 -18.51 13.52
CA VAL A 656 -10.04 -18.84 13.29
C VAL A 656 -10.81 -17.60 12.86
N GLU A 657 -10.65 -16.47 13.55
CA GLU A 657 -11.36 -15.26 13.19
C GLU A 657 -10.93 -14.71 11.82
N SER A 658 -9.62 -14.70 11.53
CA SER A 658 -9.11 -14.31 10.22
C SER A 658 -9.69 -15.20 9.10
N ALA A 659 -9.69 -16.52 9.30
CA ALA A 659 -10.27 -17.45 8.33
C ALA A 659 -11.78 -17.22 8.11
N LEU A 660 -12.54 -16.94 9.18
CA LEU A 660 -13.96 -16.62 9.08
C LEU A 660 -14.20 -15.28 8.37
N GLY A 661 -13.41 -14.26 8.69
CA GLY A 661 -13.49 -12.93 8.07
C GLY A 661 -13.20 -12.98 6.57
N TRP A 662 -12.12 -13.65 6.17
CA TRP A 662 -11.78 -13.83 4.75
C TRP A 662 -12.83 -14.65 3.98
N ARG A 663 -13.41 -15.68 4.60
CA ARG A 663 -14.51 -16.45 4.00
C ARG A 663 -15.78 -15.62 3.83
N ALA A 664 -16.12 -14.79 4.81
CA ALA A 664 -17.28 -13.91 4.73
C ALA A 664 -17.11 -12.88 3.61
N TRP A 665 -15.95 -12.22 3.56
CA TRP A 665 -15.62 -11.25 2.51
C TRP A 665 -15.61 -11.89 1.10
N ALA A 666 -15.04 -13.08 0.96
CA ALA A 666 -15.02 -13.77 -0.33
C ALA A 666 -16.43 -14.10 -0.86
N ARG A 667 -17.41 -14.32 0.02
CA ARG A 667 -18.81 -14.53 -0.36
C ARG A 667 -19.50 -13.24 -0.80
N THR A 668 -19.16 -12.10 -0.20
CA THR A 668 -19.74 -10.81 -0.57
C THR A 668 -19.16 -10.28 -1.87
N GLU A 669 -17.84 -10.44 -2.08
CA GLU A 669 -17.14 -9.97 -3.29
C GLU A 669 -17.53 -10.78 -4.54
N ALA A 670 -17.89 -12.06 -4.37
CA ALA A 670 -18.28 -12.92 -5.49
C ALA A 670 -19.62 -12.52 -6.15
N GLY A 671 -20.42 -11.66 -5.52
CA GLY A 671 -21.79 -11.36 -5.96
C GLY A 671 -22.66 -12.63 -6.09
N PRO A 672 -23.95 -12.52 -6.45
CA PRO A 672 -24.64 -13.68 -7.00
C PRO A 672 -23.97 -13.98 -8.34
N VAL A 673 -23.18 -15.05 -8.39
CA VAL A 673 -22.93 -15.74 -9.65
C VAL A 673 -24.31 -16.15 -10.14
N THR A 674 -24.88 -15.39 -11.08
CA THR A 674 -25.85 -15.97 -12.02
C THR A 674 -25.06 -17.08 -12.72
N SER A 675 -25.21 -18.29 -12.20
CA SER A 675 -24.71 -19.51 -12.81
C SER A 675 -25.20 -19.50 -14.24
N GLY A 676 -24.27 -19.35 -15.19
CA GLY A 676 -24.51 -19.52 -16.61
C GLY A 676 -24.81 -20.99 -16.92
N GLU A 677 -25.95 -21.48 -16.43
CA GLU A 677 -26.54 -22.77 -16.81
C GLU A 677 -27.90 -22.61 -17.52
N GLU A 678 -28.35 -21.39 -17.86
CA GLU A 678 -29.61 -21.15 -18.60
C GLU A 678 -29.45 -20.53 -20.00
N VAL A 679 -28.32 -20.75 -20.70
CA VAL A 679 -28.19 -20.37 -22.14
C VAL A 679 -28.06 -21.59 -23.06
N LEU A 680 -28.54 -22.76 -22.63
CA LEU A 680 -28.80 -23.89 -23.51
C LEU A 680 -30.21 -24.47 -23.26
N ALA A 681 -31.21 -23.70 -23.71
CA ALA A 681 -32.51 -24.20 -24.17
C ALA A 681 -32.96 -23.36 -25.36
#